data_AF-A0AAV4IMP7-F1
#
_entry.id   AF-A0AAV4IMP7-F1
#
_cell.length_a   1.000
_cell.length_b   1.000
_cell.length_c   1.000
_cell.angle_alpha   90.00
_cell.angle_beta   90.00
_cell.angle_gamma   90.00
#
_symmetry.space_group_name_H-M   'P 1'
#
loop_
_entity.id
_entity.type
_entity.pdbx_description
1 polymer ?
#
loop_
_entity_poly.entity_id
_entity_poly.type
_entity_poly.pdbx_seq_one_letter_code
_entity_poly.pdbx_strand_id
1 'polypeptide(L)'
;MYGDVYRRFLPHINNPQDASVVLSEMAGELNVSHTGSGYRSPSANHIPTDGRLGLIYDLTYQGSGMKIDEVLLGGPLDLSQTQAKHGDIIVALNGQMIDEVGGVDRALKQKFGQVMVVRFYSPTRQEHWSERIQTISPQQEAQLLRHRWVAKKRKRVEQLSNGQLGYVYVPQMDEQAFRNLTAEAIGRYRFAKGLIIDIRFNKGGNLHDSILAFASGKKYAAVVPPHGGATSFEPRSRWWTKSAVIGNASSYSDGSVFPQAYSELELGPVVGDPIPGTGTAVWWFKSKVLPGLVYGFPQLPFRKLDGTYYENLQLEPDVLISNDVPSIIAVKDAGYISKLHWSPDGQSIAMAVDRGDSSNVYNLDLSTYDLHQLSWNAGNEYPLAFTADSKNIYINSPQLQNANYDFFSIAGGKMMNQVYSVPEAGGRLTPVLPFPVSHFSASPDGQYYAYAVQASIEQDYRKHQQSAASPSVFIYSTQDKNHHQISNEGISALNPIWSADGQTLYYLSEYSGDFNVWQYNRLDGSNTQVTWHKSHPVRDLSVAANGTVAYSWNGELYILNSDDHEPEKLDVFVRSASLDLDFFDMQPVITEFGVNASGSELVVAAWGDLFFYNLDSGTVRAMATTPYEERGAQFHPHKLGLVFGAEKNGKWGIYGAFPDDVDTFIDAENIIVEDILVGDFDAFQPLFSPDGTKIAYLRNRNSIHVYDLTTKEDWEVVSSQFNYSYKDGDTTFLWAPDSKHIVTTIADTGFNSEVTLFAIDGSGAPVRLTYNNSMDTPLGWSDDGGSVYLLSTELSQFAADGSQTSSDIFRIPLSRAAVSSNPQTDGYVTDLDESGDRMNLPVIDMASVETERLSILRSRITNNSANIIS
;
A
#
# COMPACT_ATOMS: atom_id res chain seq x y z
N MET A 1 22.50 -16.60 -6.17
CA MET A 1 22.98 -16.50 -4.78
C MET A 1 21.82 -16.31 -3.81
N TYR A 2 21.26 -15.11 -3.61
CA TYR A 2 20.08 -14.93 -2.72
C TYR A 2 18.88 -15.79 -3.15
N GLY A 3 18.55 -15.81 -4.44
CA GLY A 3 17.45 -16.64 -4.97
C GLY A 3 17.59 -18.12 -4.60
N ASP A 4 18.81 -18.65 -4.49
CA ASP A 4 19.05 -20.06 -4.11
C ASP A 4 18.88 -20.28 -2.59
N VAL A 5 19.22 -19.28 -1.77
CA VAL A 5 18.97 -19.28 -0.31
C VAL A 5 17.48 -19.24 0.00
N TYR A 6 16.68 -18.49 -0.78
CA TYR A 6 15.23 -18.40 -0.59
C TYR A 6 14.45 -19.54 -1.29
N ARG A 7 14.97 -20.08 -2.41
CA ARG A 7 14.40 -21.25 -3.11
C ARG A 7 14.25 -22.49 -2.22
N ARG A 8 15.07 -22.64 -1.17
CA ARG A 8 14.95 -23.75 -0.19
C ARG A 8 13.61 -23.77 0.56
N PHE A 9 12.91 -22.64 0.63
CA PHE A 9 11.63 -22.52 1.34
C PHE A 9 10.40 -22.83 0.47
N LEU A 10 10.54 -22.89 -0.86
CA LEU A 10 9.41 -23.16 -1.78
C LEU A 10 8.62 -24.44 -1.43
N PRO A 11 9.24 -25.57 -1.02
CA PRO A 11 8.51 -26.79 -0.62
C PRO A 11 7.67 -26.67 0.66
N HIS A 12 7.72 -25.53 1.35
CA HIS A 12 6.99 -25.26 2.60
C HIS A 12 5.91 -24.18 2.44
N ILE A 13 5.93 -23.40 1.35
CA ILE A 13 4.91 -22.41 1.03
C ILE A 13 3.65 -23.14 0.55
N ASN A 14 2.54 -22.97 1.26
CA ASN A 14 1.25 -23.60 0.94
C ASN A 14 0.14 -22.59 0.61
N ASN A 15 0.40 -21.29 0.76
CA ASN A 15 -0.59 -20.24 0.52
C ASN A 15 0.09 -18.88 0.14
N PRO A 16 -0.64 -17.91 -0.45
CA PRO A 16 -0.10 -16.60 -0.80
C PRO A 16 0.41 -15.73 0.36
N GLN A 17 -0.05 -15.97 1.59
CA GLN A 17 0.43 -15.27 2.79
C GLN A 17 1.86 -15.73 3.13
N ASP A 18 2.12 -17.04 3.16
CA ASP A 18 3.45 -17.62 3.34
C ASP A 18 4.42 -17.11 2.24
N ALA A 19 3.94 -17.07 0.98
CA ALA A 19 4.68 -16.51 -0.13
C ALA A 19 5.04 -15.02 0.10
N SER A 20 4.12 -14.24 0.68
CA SER A 20 4.37 -12.83 1.01
C SER A 20 5.39 -12.63 2.13
N VAL A 21 5.62 -13.61 3.00
CA VAL A 21 6.71 -13.54 3.99
C VAL A 21 8.05 -13.79 3.30
N VAL A 22 8.18 -14.88 2.55
CA VAL A 22 9.44 -15.28 1.88
C VAL A 22 9.86 -14.24 0.82
N LEU A 23 8.93 -13.71 0.05
CA LEU A 23 9.20 -12.65 -0.93
C LEU A 23 9.61 -11.33 -0.26
N SER A 24 9.11 -11.03 0.94
CA SER A 24 9.50 -9.81 1.68
C SER A 24 10.90 -9.91 2.28
N GLU A 25 11.27 -11.06 2.87
CA GLU A 25 12.65 -11.31 3.32
C GLU A 25 13.64 -11.22 2.16
N MET A 26 13.32 -11.84 1.01
CA MET A 26 14.17 -11.78 -0.19
C MET A 26 14.31 -10.35 -0.74
N ALA A 27 13.23 -9.56 -0.77
CA ALA A 27 13.28 -8.16 -1.19
C ALA A 27 14.06 -7.27 -0.20
N GLY A 28 14.03 -7.60 1.09
CA GLY A 28 14.76 -6.89 2.14
C GLY A 28 16.29 -6.92 1.98
N GLU A 29 16.85 -7.94 1.32
CA GLU A 29 18.29 -8.04 1.00
C GLU A 29 18.79 -6.88 0.09
N LEU A 30 17.88 -6.16 -0.57
CA LEU A 30 18.23 -5.02 -1.43
C LEU A 30 18.51 -3.72 -0.62
N ASN A 31 18.07 -3.64 0.63
CA ASN A 31 18.19 -2.48 1.53
C ASN A 31 17.87 -1.12 0.86
N VAL A 32 16.71 -1.05 0.19
CA VAL A 32 16.17 0.16 -0.45
C VAL A 32 14.68 0.27 -0.11
N SER A 33 14.19 1.49 0.05
CA SER A 33 12.80 1.80 0.38
C SER A 33 11.79 1.20 -0.60
N HIS A 34 10.54 1.06 -0.15
CA HIS A 34 9.44 0.49 -0.91
C HIS A 34 9.62 -0.97 -1.39
N THR A 35 10.62 -1.69 -0.87
CA THR A 35 10.74 -3.14 -1.07
C THR A 35 9.78 -3.92 -0.18
N GLY A 36 9.47 -5.15 -0.58
CA GLY A 36 8.68 -6.09 0.19
C GLY A 36 7.37 -6.47 -0.47
N SER A 37 6.55 -7.24 0.25
CA SER A 37 5.26 -7.74 -0.22
C SER A 37 4.27 -7.95 0.93
N GLY A 38 3.02 -8.27 0.60
CA GLY A 38 1.99 -8.58 1.58
C GLY A 38 0.72 -9.09 0.92
N TYR A 39 -0.05 -9.88 1.66
CA TYR A 39 -1.33 -10.40 1.20
C TYR A 39 -2.50 -9.44 1.50
N ARG A 40 -3.46 -9.38 0.58
CA ARG A 40 -4.78 -8.73 0.71
C ARG A 40 -5.80 -9.63 0.03
N SER A 41 -6.82 -10.14 0.73
CA SER A 41 -7.79 -11.06 0.12
C SER A 41 -8.38 -10.46 -1.17
N PRO A 42 -8.37 -11.18 -2.31
CA PRO A 42 -8.88 -10.64 -3.58
C PRO A 42 -10.41 -10.42 -3.54
N SER A 43 -11.11 -11.02 -2.56
CA SER A 43 -12.52 -10.75 -2.25
C SER A 43 -12.80 -9.37 -1.60
N ALA A 44 -11.82 -8.46 -1.56
CA ALA A 44 -11.87 -7.16 -0.87
C ALA A 44 -12.84 -6.10 -1.46
N ASN A 45 -13.85 -6.53 -2.25
CA ASN A 45 -15.13 -5.81 -2.36
C ASN A 45 -16.01 -6.00 -1.10
N HIS A 46 -15.39 -6.29 0.04
CA HIS A 46 -16.03 -6.23 1.35
C HIS A 46 -16.43 -4.78 1.65
N ILE A 47 -17.69 -4.48 1.36
CA ILE A 47 -18.41 -3.35 1.97
C ILE A 47 -18.14 -3.46 3.48
N PRO A 48 -17.62 -2.41 4.15
CA PRO A 48 -17.36 -2.45 5.58
C PRO A 48 -18.64 -2.88 6.29
N THR A 49 -18.64 -4.04 6.95
CA THR A 49 -19.89 -4.61 7.46
C THR A 49 -20.32 -3.92 8.75
N ASP A 50 -19.36 -3.50 9.58
CA ASP A 50 -19.61 -2.93 10.91
C ASP A 50 -20.03 -1.46 10.86
N GLY A 51 -21.05 -1.13 11.64
CA GLY A 51 -21.52 0.24 11.80
C GLY A 51 -20.73 1.01 12.86
N ARG A 52 -20.74 2.34 12.74
CA ARG A 52 -20.25 3.31 13.72
C ARG A 52 -21.22 4.48 13.86
N LEU A 53 -21.19 5.16 15.00
CA LEU A 53 -22.14 6.22 15.37
C LEU A 53 -21.55 7.63 15.30
N GLY A 54 -20.24 7.79 15.07
CA GLY A 54 -19.55 9.08 15.10
C GLY A 54 -19.35 9.59 16.52
N LEU A 55 -18.90 8.73 17.44
CA LEU A 55 -18.84 9.03 18.88
C LEU A 55 -17.48 8.69 19.51
N ILE A 56 -17.10 9.45 20.53
CA ILE A 56 -16.10 9.06 21.52
C ILE A 56 -16.85 8.73 22.81
N TYR A 57 -16.50 7.63 23.46
CA TYR A 57 -17.15 7.16 24.68
C TYR A 57 -16.32 7.47 25.93
N ASP A 58 -16.98 7.79 27.03
CA ASP A 58 -16.33 7.93 28.34
C ASP A 58 -16.12 6.54 28.94
N LEU A 59 -14.99 5.94 28.57
CA LEU A 59 -14.51 4.65 29.07
C LEU A 59 -14.21 4.68 30.57
N THR A 60 -14.27 5.83 31.26
CA THR A 60 -14.12 5.89 32.72
C THR A 60 -15.44 5.56 33.45
N TYR A 61 -16.60 5.72 32.80
CA TYR A 61 -17.93 5.48 33.35
C TYR A 61 -18.16 4.02 33.79
N GLN A 62 -18.82 3.80 34.94
CA GLN A 62 -18.97 2.48 35.59
C GLN A 62 -20.45 2.04 35.78
N GLY A 63 -21.41 2.75 35.18
CA GLY A 63 -22.82 2.35 35.22
C GLY A 63 -23.23 1.58 33.97
N SER A 64 -24.45 1.04 33.96
CA SER A 64 -25.05 0.41 32.77
C SER A 64 -25.20 1.42 31.62
N GLY A 65 -24.97 0.96 30.39
CA GLY A 65 -24.94 1.79 29.20
C GLY A 65 -23.57 2.41 28.91
N MET A 66 -23.34 2.80 27.66
CA MET A 66 -22.11 3.46 27.23
C MET A 66 -22.28 4.98 27.24
N LYS A 67 -21.54 5.68 28.10
CA LYS A 67 -21.59 7.15 28.21
C LYS A 67 -20.84 7.81 27.05
N ILE A 68 -21.39 8.90 26.51
CA ILE A 68 -20.79 9.73 25.47
C ILE A 68 -19.80 10.72 26.11
N ASP A 69 -18.55 10.73 25.63
CA ASP A 69 -17.56 11.78 25.89
C ASP A 69 -17.68 12.88 24.81
N GLU A 70 -17.66 12.53 23.53
CA GLU A 70 -17.75 13.50 22.43
C GLU A 70 -18.66 13.00 21.29
N VAL A 71 -19.45 13.91 20.72
CA VAL A 71 -20.11 13.70 19.42
C VAL A 71 -19.20 14.27 18.34
N LEU A 72 -18.81 13.45 17.37
CA LEU A 72 -17.87 13.87 16.32
C LEU A 72 -18.56 14.81 15.32
N LEU A 73 -17.99 16.00 15.15
CA LEU A 73 -18.45 17.02 14.19
C LEU A 73 -18.53 16.44 12.76
N GLY A 74 -19.68 16.55 12.12
CA GLY A 74 -20.00 15.92 10.83
C GLY A 74 -20.38 14.44 10.88
N GLY A 75 -20.53 13.85 12.07
CA GLY A 75 -21.00 12.48 12.26
C GLY A 75 -22.53 12.32 12.32
N PRO A 76 -23.04 11.06 12.35
CA PRO A 76 -24.48 10.76 12.37
C PRO A 76 -25.32 11.41 13.48
N LEU A 77 -24.68 11.85 14.55
CA LEU A 77 -25.31 12.51 15.71
C LEU A 77 -25.00 14.02 15.79
N ASP A 78 -24.21 14.57 14.87
CA ASP A 78 -23.98 16.03 14.74
C ASP A 78 -25.04 16.65 13.82
N LEU A 79 -26.31 16.41 14.13
CA LEU A 79 -27.46 16.82 13.33
C LEU A 79 -28.41 17.71 14.16
N SER A 80 -29.00 18.72 13.53
CA SER A 80 -29.83 19.74 14.21
C SER A 80 -31.02 19.21 15.02
N GLN A 81 -31.48 18.00 14.66
CA GLN A 81 -32.60 17.28 15.27
C GLN A 81 -32.19 16.29 16.37
N THR A 82 -30.89 16.01 16.53
CA THR A 82 -30.37 15.09 17.55
C THR A 82 -30.25 15.78 18.90
N GLN A 83 -30.60 15.05 19.96
CA GLN A 83 -30.56 15.55 21.34
C GLN A 83 -29.32 15.06 22.11
N ALA A 84 -28.73 13.93 21.70
CA ALA A 84 -27.61 13.28 22.37
C ALA A 84 -26.33 14.15 22.40
N LYS A 85 -25.73 14.30 23.58
CA LYS A 85 -24.55 15.15 23.83
C LYS A 85 -23.58 14.49 24.82
N HIS A 86 -22.40 15.09 24.99
CA HIS A 86 -21.45 14.76 26.07
C HIS A 86 -22.21 14.58 27.40
N GLY A 87 -22.01 13.43 28.04
CA GLY A 87 -22.62 13.09 29.33
C GLY A 87 -23.92 12.29 29.26
N ASP A 88 -24.56 12.19 28.10
CA ASP A 88 -25.67 11.26 27.87
C ASP A 88 -25.13 9.82 27.70
N ILE A 89 -26.01 8.82 27.85
CA ILE A 89 -25.66 7.39 27.88
C ILE A 89 -26.50 6.61 26.88
N ILE A 90 -25.86 5.81 26.02
CA ILE A 90 -26.53 4.79 25.20
C ILE A 90 -26.91 3.62 26.12
N VAL A 91 -28.21 3.37 26.30
CA VAL A 91 -28.71 2.27 27.15
C VAL A 91 -29.17 1.06 26.34
N ALA A 92 -29.59 1.24 25.07
CA ALA A 92 -29.94 0.13 24.18
C ALA A 92 -29.76 0.47 22.70
N LEU A 93 -29.51 -0.55 21.87
CA LEU A 93 -29.44 -0.48 20.41
C LEU A 93 -30.41 -1.50 19.81
N ASN A 94 -31.37 -1.05 19.00
CA ASN A 94 -32.48 -1.86 18.45
C ASN A 94 -33.27 -2.66 19.52
N GLY A 95 -33.25 -2.22 20.78
CA GLY A 95 -33.90 -2.90 21.92
C GLY A 95 -33.00 -3.89 22.67
N GLN A 96 -31.81 -4.20 22.16
CA GLN A 96 -30.78 -4.91 22.93
C GLN A 96 -30.12 -3.95 23.92
N MET A 97 -30.11 -4.31 25.21
CA MET A 97 -29.47 -3.52 26.27
C MET A 97 -27.94 -3.51 26.12
N ILE A 98 -27.32 -2.41 26.55
CA ILE A 98 -25.86 -2.24 26.56
C ILE A 98 -25.38 -2.28 28.02
N ASP A 99 -25.17 -3.48 28.54
CA ASP A 99 -24.86 -3.68 29.97
C ASP A 99 -23.34 -3.80 30.25
N GLU A 100 -22.49 -3.77 29.21
CA GLU A 100 -21.05 -4.02 29.30
C GLU A 100 -20.20 -3.24 28.27
N VAL A 101 -18.89 -3.15 28.53
CA VAL A 101 -17.89 -2.54 27.63
C VAL A 101 -17.79 -3.37 26.34
N GLY A 102 -17.71 -2.71 25.18
CA GLY A 102 -17.76 -3.37 23.86
C GLY A 102 -19.16 -3.85 23.44
N GLY A 103 -20.18 -3.74 24.30
CA GLY A 103 -21.56 -4.06 23.96
C GLY A 103 -22.12 -3.21 22.82
N VAL A 104 -21.68 -1.95 22.69
CA VAL A 104 -22.01 -1.06 21.57
C VAL A 104 -21.44 -1.60 20.27
N ASP A 105 -20.15 -1.91 20.23
CA ASP A 105 -19.46 -2.42 19.04
C ASP A 105 -20.04 -3.76 18.60
N ARG A 106 -20.35 -4.67 19.55
CA ARG A 106 -21.03 -5.94 19.26
C ARG A 106 -22.43 -5.73 18.68
N ALA A 107 -23.20 -4.77 19.19
CA ALA A 107 -24.52 -4.44 18.66
C ALA A 107 -24.47 -3.70 17.30
N LEU A 108 -23.31 -3.15 16.92
CA LEU A 108 -23.03 -2.53 15.63
C LEU A 108 -22.30 -3.45 14.64
N LYS A 109 -21.88 -4.66 15.05
CA LYS A 109 -21.28 -5.65 14.15
C LYS A 109 -22.26 -6.02 13.03
N GLN A 110 -21.80 -5.95 11.79
CA GLN A 110 -22.63 -6.12 10.59
C GLN A 110 -23.84 -5.14 10.51
N LYS A 111 -23.66 -3.87 10.91
CA LYS A 111 -24.68 -2.79 10.87
C LYS A 111 -24.34 -1.56 10.02
N PHE A 112 -23.31 -1.54 9.19
CA PHE A 112 -23.00 -0.40 8.31
C PHE A 112 -24.19 -0.02 7.41
N GLY A 113 -24.39 1.29 7.22
CA GLY A 113 -25.46 1.88 6.41
C GLY A 113 -26.88 1.66 6.94
N GLN A 114 -27.08 0.81 7.96
CA GLN A 114 -28.37 0.49 8.55
C GLN A 114 -28.81 1.58 9.52
N VAL A 115 -30.13 1.76 9.65
CA VAL A 115 -30.73 2.71 10.59
C VAL A 115 -30.97 2.01 11.93
N MET A 116 -30.15 2.32 12.92
CA MET A 116 -30.26 1.81 14.28
C MET A 116 -31.21 2.70 15.10
N VAL A 117 -32.08 2.06 15.90
CA VAL A 117 -32.83 2.74 16.97
C VAL A 117 -31.93 2.80 18.20
N VAL A 118 -31.32 3.95 18.44
CA VAL A 118 -30.46 4.18 19.59
C VAL A 118 -31.32 4.73 20.73
N ARG A 119 -31.40 4.02 21.86
CA ARG A 119 -32.07 4.50 23.07
C ARG A 119 -31.04 5.13 24.00
N PHE A 120 -31.31 6.36 24.41
CA PHE A 120 -30.45 7.11 25.30
C PHE A 120 -31.07 7.29 26.70
N TYR A 121 -30.24 7.68 27.65
CA TYR A 121 -30.59 8.26 28.93
C TYR A 121 -29.75 9.52 29.16
N SER A 122 -30.36 10.59 29.68
CA SER A 122 -29.66 11.83 30.00
C SER A 122 -29.65 12.03 31.52
N PRO A 123 -28.53 11.79 32.24
CA PRO A 123 -28.45 11.99 33.69
C PRO A 123 -28.76 13.42 34.13
N THR A 124 -28.53 14.41 33.25
CA THR A 124 -28.76 15.83 33.54
C THR A 124 -30.22 16.24 33.39
N ARG A 125 -30.97 15.60 32.48
CA ARG A 125 -32.42 15.83 32.28
C ARG A 125 -33.30 14.83 33.04
N GLN A 126 -32.75 13.68 33.43
CA GLN A 126 -33.46 12.50 33.95
C GLN A 126 -34.47 11.92 32.94
N GLU A 127 -34.15 12.03 31.64
CA GLU A 127 -35.03 11.64 30.53
C GLU A 127 -34.47 10.45 29.74
N HIS A 128 -35.37 9.61 29.23
CA HIS A 128 -35.10 8.63 28.18
C HIS A 128 -35.77 9.05 26.87
N TRP A 129 -35.08 8.84 25.75
CA TRP A 129 -35.65 8.97 24.42
C TRP A 129 -34.99 7.95 23.47
N SER A 130 -35.40 7.94 22.20
CA SER A 130 -34.75 7.15 21.17
C SER A 130 -34.66 7.92 19.86
N GLU A 131 -33.55 7.75 19.16
CA GLU A 131 -33.30 8.35 17.85
C GLU A 131 -33.05 7.27 16.80
N ARG A 132 -33.26 7.62 15.52
CA ARG A 132 -33.04 6.74 14.37
C ARG A 132 -31.78 7.20 13.65
N ILE A 133 -30.67 6.53 13.93
CA ILE A 133 -29.33 6.94 13.49
C ILE A 133 -28.87 6.00 12.37
N GLN A 134 -28.53 6.56 11.21
CA GLN A 134 -27.87 5.79 10.16
C GLN A 134 -26.38 5.66 10.49
N THR A 135 -25.87 4.44 10.50
CA THR A 135 -24.46 4.19 10.81
C THR A 135 -23.53 4.57 9.66
N ILE A 136 -22.31 4.99 10.02
CA ILE A 136 -21.18 5.18 9.09
C ILE A 136 -20.19 4.01 9.20
N SER A 137 -19.22 3.92 8.29
CA SER A 137 -18.16 2.91 8.37
C SER A 137 -17.03 3.33 9.32
N PRO A 138 -16.16 2.39 9.77
CA PRO A 138 -14.96 2.73 10.53
C PRO A 138 -14.02 3.70 9.79
N GLN A 139 -13.94 3.61 8.45
CA GLN A 139 -13.13 4.52 7.63
C GLN A 139 -13.70 5.93 7.61
N GLN A 140 -15.03 6.08 7.60
CA GLN A 140 -15.69 7.39 7.71
C GLN A 140 -15.48 7.99 9.11
N GLU A 141 -15.61 7.19 10.17
CA GLU A 141 -15.36 7.68 11.54
C GLU A 141 -13.89 8.10 11.75
N ALA A 142 -12.93 7.35 11.19
CA ALA A 142 -11.52 7.73 11.17
C ALA A 142 -11.26 9.07 10.43
N GLN A 143 -12.00 9.36 9.36
CA GLN A 143 -11.93 10.67 8.69
C GLN A 143 -12.43 11.81 9.59
N LEU A 144 -13.52 11.60 10.34
CA LEU A 144 -14.02 12.58 11.33
C LEU A 144 -13.00 12.82 12.45
N LEU A 145 -12.41 11.75 13.01
CA LEU A 145 -11.36 11.83 14.02
C LEU A 145 -10.12 12.59 13.52
N ARG A 146 -9.72 12.39 12.26
CA ARG A 146 -8.65 13.15 11.61
C ARG A 146 -9.02 14.63 11.45
N HIS A 147 -10.25 14.95 11.05
CA HIS A 147 -10.71 16.35 10.96
C HIS A 147 -10.71 17.03 12.34
N ARG A 148 -11.14 16.33 13.39
CA ARG A 148 -11.05 16.77 14.79
C ARG A 148 -9.61 17.04 15.23
N TRP A 149 -8.66 16.16 14.89
CA TRP A 149 -7.24 16.35 15.19
C TRP A 149 -6.68 17.61 14.50
N VAL A 150 -6.91 17.79 13.19
CA VAL A 150 -6.49 19.00 12.45
C VAL A 150 -7.13 20.25 13.04
N ALA A 151 -8.39 20.20 13.46
CA ALA A 151 -9.06 21.31 14.13
C ALA A 151 -8.45 21.66 15.50
N LYS A 152 -8.09 20.66 16.32
CA LYS A 152 -7.36 20.85 17.58
C LYS A 152 -5.98 21.49 17.34
N LYS A 153 -5.16 20.93 16.44
CA LYS A 153 -3.82 21.46 16.14
C LYS A 153 -3.88 22.89 15.58
N ARG A 154 -4.81 23.17 14.65
CA ARG A 154 -5.12 24.53 14.15
C ARG A 154 -5.38 25.51 15.30
N LYS A 155 -6.36 25.19 16.15
CA LYS A 155 -6.75 26.02 17.30
C LYS A 155 -5.59 26.22 18.29
N ARG A 156 -4.72 25.22 18.45
CA ARG A 156 -3.54 25.32 19.32
C ARG A 156 -2.47 26.27 18.74
N VAL A 157 -2.23 26.23 17.43
CA VAL A 157 -1.31 27.19 16.75
C VAL A 157 -1.88 28.61 16.80
N GLU A 158 -3.18 28.78 16.56
CA GLU A 158 -3.88 30.06 16.68
C GLU A 158 -3.72 30.65 18.10
N GLN A 159 -3.97 29.85 19.14
CA GLN A 159 -3.80 30.24 20.54
C GLN A 159 -2.34 30.59 20.89
N LEU A 160 -1.37 29.75 20.53
CA LEU A 160 0.04 29.94 20.87
C LEU A 160 0.69 31.11 20.11
N SER A 161 0.28 31.35 18.86
CA SER A 161 0.78 32.46 18.05
C SER A 161 -0.01 33.77 18.23
N ASN A 162 -1.09 33.75 19.01
CA ASN A 162 -2.08 34.83 19.08
C ASN A 162 -2.56 35.27 17.67
N GLY A 163 -2.96 34.29 16.85
CA GLY A 163 -3.42 34.47 15.47
C GLY A 163 -2.34 34.83 14.44
N GLN A 164 -1.05 34.82 14.79
CA GLN A 164 0.02 35.30 13.90
C GLN A 164 0.61 34.23 12.98
N LEU A 165 0.33 32.94 13.21
CA LEU A 165 0.78 31.84 12.36
C LEU A 165 -0.42 31.06 11.80
N GLY A 166 -0.33 30.69 10.52
CA GLY A 166 -1.22 29.72 9.91
C GLY A 166 -0.80 28.28 10.21
N TYR A 167 -1.75 27.34 10.14
CA TYR A 167 -1.50 25.91 10.28
C TYR A 167 -2.27 25.11 9.23
N VAL A 168 -1.55 24.28 8.48
CA VAL A 168 -2.08 23.34 7.49
C VAL A 168 -1.49 21.96 7.74
N TYR A 169 -2.32 20.93 7.55
CA TYR A 169 -1.90 19.53 7.57
C TYR A 169 -1.95 18.94 6.14
N VAL A 170 -0.87 18.27 5.73
CA VAL A 170 -0.66 17.67 4.40
C VAL A 170 -0.44 16.15 4.60
N PRO A 171 -1.52 15.34 4.59
CA PRO A 171 -1.50 13.91 4.99
C PRO A 171 -0.87 12.96 3.95
N GLN A 172 -0.67 13.44 2.74
CA GLN A 172 -0.23 12.70 1.56
C GLN A 172 0.23 13.74 0.53
N MET A 173 1.15 13.38 -0.37
CA MET A 173 1.51 14.22 -1.50
C MET A 173 0.53 13.96 -2.66
N ASP A 174 -0.74 14.33 -2.46
CA ASP A 174 -1.81 14.22 -3.45
C ASP A 174 -2.53 15.56 -3.74
N GLU A 175 -3.25 15.59 -4.87
CA GLU A 175 -4.14 16.67 -5.29
C GLU A 175 -4.96 17.30 -4.18
N GLN A 176 -5.63 16.48 -3.36
CA GLN A 176 -6.57 16.97 -2.38
C GLN A 176 -5.85 17.62 -1.20
N ALA A 177 -4.70 17.08 -0.80
CA ALA A 177 -3.81 17.68 0.18
C ALA A 177 -3.26 19.03 -0.33
N PHE A 178 -2.81 19.13 -1.59
CA PHE A 178 -2.28 20.38 -2.13
C PHE A 178 -3.36 21.45 -2.37
N ARG A 179 -4.57 21.05 -2.82
CA ARG A 179 -5.76 21.93 -2.83
C ARG A 179 -6.05 22.48 -1.44
N ASN A 180 -6.10 21.61 -0.42
CA ASN A 180 -6.36 22.00 0.96
C ASN A 180 -5.29 22.96 1.49
N LEU A 181 -4.00 22.73 1.16
CA LEU A 181 -2.90 23.62 1.51
C LEU A 181 -3.08 25.01 0.91
N THR A 182 -3.32 25.10 -0.40
CA THR A 182 -3.49 26.39 -1.08
C THR A 182 -4.73 27.13 -0.55
N ALA A 183 -5.86 26.42 -0.36
CA ALA A 183 -7.10 27.00 0.13
C ALA A 183 -6.97 27.54 1.57
N GLU A 184 -6.36 26.79 2.49
CA GLU A 184 -6.15 27.24 3.87
C GLU A 184 -5.09 28.35 3.94
N ALA A 185 -3.94 28.20 3.30
CA ALA A 185 -2.85 29.17 3.36
C ALA A 185 -3.19 30.51 2.68
N ILE A 186 -3.70 30.47 1.44
CA ILE A 186 -4.01 31.68 0.66
C ILE A 186 -5.41 32.21 0.97
N GLY A 187 -6.36 31.38 1.39
CA GLY A 187 -7.70 31.80 1.80
C GLY A 187 -7.79 32.22 3.26
N ARG A 188 -7.47 31.32 4.21
CA ARG A 188 -7.64 31.54 5.65
C ARG A 188 -6.49 32.34 6.28
N TYR A 189 -5.24 32.05 5.90
CA TYR A 189 -4.05 32.61 6.56
C TYR A 189 -3.30 33.68 5.75
N ARG A 190 -3.95 34.32 4.76
CA ARG A 190 -3.29 35.20 3.76
C ARG A 190 -2.39 36.29 4.34
N PHE A 191 -2.69 36.74 5.57
CA PHE A 191 -2.03 37.82 6.29
C PHE A 191 -1.28 37.36 7.55
N ALA A 192 -1.16 36.05 7.79
CA ALA A 192 -0.30 35.52 8.85
C ALA A 192 1.16 35.86 8.59
N LYS A 193 1.96 35.97 9.66
CA LYS A 193 3.40 36.28 9.59
C LYS A 193 4.26 35.07 9.19
N GLY A 194 3.69 33.88 9.28
CA GLY A 194 4.26 32.65 8.77
C GLY A 194 3.26 31.50 8.74
N LEU A 195 3.65 30.39 8.12
CA LEU A 195 2.84 29.19 7.92
C LEU A 195 3.55 27.95 8.48
N ILE A 196 2.82 27.16 9.25
CA ILE A 196 3.24 25.81 9.64
C ILE A 196 2.63 24.82 8.63
N ILE A 197 3.50 24.08 7.94
CA ILE A 197 3.16 23.01 7.00
C ILE A 197 3.47 21.68 7.70
N ASP A 198 2.43 21.04 8.26
CA ASP A 198 2.56 19.78 9.00
C ASP A 198 2.42 18.60 8.02
N ILE A 199 3.52 17.89 7.79
CA ILE A 199 3.65 16.71 6.90
C ILE A 199 3.82 15.41 7.70
N ARG A 200 3.58 15.42 9.01
CA ARG A 200 3.72 14.20 9.82
C ARG A 200 2.78 13.11 9.33
N PHE A 201 3.29 11.88 9.27
CA PHE A 201 2.58 10.73 8.72
C PHE A 201 2.19 10.86 7.24
N ASN A 202 2.86 11.74 6.49
CA ASN A 202 2.61 11.89 5.05
C ASN A 202 3.09 10.64 4.30
N LYS A 203 2.16 9.99 3.58
CA LYS A 203 2.40 8.71 2.90
C LYS A 203 3.20 8.80 1.59
N GLY A 204 3.61 10.00 1.16
CA GLY A 204 4.18 10.24 -0.16
C GLY A 204 3.14 10.40 -1.26
N GLY A 205 3.57 10.23 -2.50
CA GLY A 205 2.86 10.62 -3.72
C GLY A 205 3.86 11.13 -4.76
N ASN A 206 3.64 12.31 -5.36
CA ASN A 206 4.44 12.81 -6.48
C ASN A 206 4.60 14.35 -6.52
N LEU A 207 4.41 15.07 -5.40
CA LEU A 207 4.13 16.51 -5.35
C LEU A 207 5.06 17.37 -4.51
N HIS A 208 6.21 16.85 -4.10
CA HIS A 208 7.23 17.62 -3.42
C HIS A 208 7.52 18.93 -4.18
N ASP A 209 7.71 18.90 -5.51
CA ASP A 209 7.96 20.10 -6.32
C ASP A 209 6.80 21.10 -6.29
N SER A 210 5.55 20.68 -6.49
CA SER A 210 4.38 21.57 -6.43
C SER A 210 4.27 22.29 -5.07
N ILE A 211 4.64 21.62 -3.96
CA ILE A 211 4.67 22.22 -2.62
C ILE A 211 5.91 23.11 -2.42
N LEU A 212 7.09 22.75 -2.95
CA LEU A 212 8.29 23.61 -2.95
C LEU A 212 8.05 24.89 -3.75
N ALA A 213 7.49 24.78 -4.94
CA ALA A 213 7.10 25.90 -5.80
C ALA A 213 6.05 26.81 -5.13
N PHE A 214 5.16 26.25 -4.31
CA PHE A 214 4.24 27.01 -3.47
C PHE A 214 4.94 27.73 -2.31
N ALA A 215 5.85 27.06 -1.58
CA ALA A 215 6.51 27.60 -0.40
C ALA A 215 7.63 28.61 -0.71
N SER A 216 8.31 28.45 -1.84
CA SER A 216 9.46 29.27 -2.28
C SER A 216 9.11 30.63 -2.90
N GLY A 217 7.85 31.08 -2.79
CA GLY A 217 7.40 32.32 -3.40
C GLY A 217 8.12 33.56 -2.85
N LYS A 218 8.37 34.53 -3.72
CA LYS A 218 9.06 35.79 -3.38
C LYS A 218 8.23 36.97 -3.89
N LYS A 219 8.05 38.01 -3.08
CA LYS A 219 7.40 39.26 -3.53
C LYS A 219 8.19 39.86 -4.71
N TYR A 220 7.50 40.22 -5.78
CA TYR A 220 8.10 41.00 -6.88
C TYR A 220 7.31 42.26 -7.25
N ALA A 221 6.00 42.33 -6.96
CA ALA A 221 5.19 43.52 -7.23
C ALA A 221 4.18 43.82 -6.11
N ALA A 222 3.72 45.07 -6.07
CA ALA A 222 2.63 45.54 -5.24
C ALA A 222 1.54 46.17 -6.13
N VAL A 223 0.28 45.83 -5.89
CA VAL A 223 -0.87 46.44 -6.58
C VAL A 223 -1.33 47.64 -5.76
N VAL A 224 -1.19 48.83 -6.34
CA VAL A 224 -1.47 50.11 -5.67
C VAL A 224 -2.56 50.86 -6.45
N PRO A 225 -3.68 51.25 -5.82
CA PRO A 225 -4.68 52.10 -6.46
C PRO A 225 -4.14 53.53 -6.61
N PRO A 226 -4.67 54.36 -7.53
CA PRO A 226 -4.11 55.70 -7.82
C PRO A 226 -3.96 56.61 -6.60
N HIS A 227 -4.80 56.42 -5.57
CA HIS A 227 -4.78 57.16 -4.31
C HIS A 227 -4.90 56.20 -3.11
N GLY A 228 -3.81 55.53 -2.73
CA GLY A 228 -3.80 54.65 -1.56
C GLY A 228 -2.46 53.93 -1.34
N GLY A 229 -2.42 53.08 -0.31
CA GLY A 229 -1.33 52.12 -0.08
C GLY A 229 -1.51 50.84 -0.90
N ALA A 230 -0.53 49.93 -0.85
CA ALA A 230 -0.61 48.64 -1.53
C ALA A 230 -1.82 47.81 -1.02
N THR A 231 -2.66 47.36 -1.97
CA THR A 231 -3.88 46.58 -1.72
C THR A 231 -3.66 45.07 -1.83
N SER A 232 -2.71 44.66 -2.67
CA SER A 232 -2.22 43.27 -2.73
C SER A 232 -0.76 43.23 -3.19
N PHE A 233 -0.15 42.04 -3.15
CA PHE A 233 1.21 41.80 -3.65
C PHE A 233 1.24 40.54 -4.53
N GLU A 234 2.17 40.53 -5.49
CA GLU A 234 2.41 39.35 -6.34
C GLU A 234 3.64 38.56 -5.88
N PRO A 235 3.62 37.21 -6.00
CA PRO A 235 2.52 36.40 -6.54
C PRO A 235 1.35 36.26 -5.55
N ARG A 236 0.11 36.16 -6.07
CA ARG A 236 -1.07 35.85 -5.24
C ARG A 236 -1.16 34.40 -4.78
N SER A 237 -0.70 33.46 -5.61
CA SER A 237 -0.95 32.01 -5.49
C SER A 237 0.13 31.21 -4.74
N ARG A 238 1.26 31.81 -4.38
CA ARG A 238 2.36 31.17 -3.64
C ARG A 238 2.51 31.79 -2.26
N TRP A 239 2.99 31.02 -1.29
CA TRP A 239 3.44 31.56 0.00
C TRP A 239 4.72 32.38 -0.18
N TRP A 240 4.83 33.51 0.51
CA TRP A 240 6.01 34.40 0.43
C TRP A 240 6.36 35.10 1.75
N THR A 241 5.82 34.59 2.86
CA THR A 241 6.30 34.94 4.21
C THR A 241 7.05 33.74 4.78
N LYS A 242 7.44 33.75 6.06
CA LYS A 242 8.16 32.61 6.65
C LYS A 242 7.31 31.34 6.61
N SER A 243 7.94 30.18 6.47
CA SER A 243 7.31 28.89 6.70
C SER A 243 8.21 27.99 7.52
N ALA A 244 7.61 27.03 8.20
CA ALA A 244 8.29 25.92 8.87
C ALA A 244 7.56 24.62 8.51
N VAL A 245 8.32 23.57 8.24
CA VAL A 245 7.78 22.23 8.00
C VAL A 245 7.81 21.45 9.30
N ILE A 246 6.73 20.75 9.65
CA ILE A 246 6.74 19.77 10.75
C ILE A 246 6.64 18.38 10.15
N GLY A 247 7.67 17.55 10.29
CA GLY A 247 7.72 16.18 9.77
C GLY A 247 8.04 15.16 10.86
N ASN A 248 8.05 13.88 10.49
CA ASN A 248 8.51 12.81 11.37
C ASN A 248 8.98 11.57 10.61
N ALA A 249 9.42 10.55 11.33
CA ALA A 249 9.87 9.27 10.77
C ALA A 249 8.79 8.48 10.01
N SER A 250 7.53 8.93 10.04
CA SER A 250 6.42 8.43 9.22
C SER A 250 6.15 9.26 7.96
N SER A 251 6.96 10.29 7.66
CA SER A 251 6.90 11.05 6.41
C SER A 251 7.70 10.31 5.33
N TYR A 252 7.00 9.59 4.45
CA TYR A 252 7.55 8.54 3.59
C TYR A 252 7.58 8.91 2.12
N SER A 253 8.48 8.30 1.34
CA SER A 253 8.57 8.45 -0.12
C SER A 253 8.78 9.93 -0.48
N ASP A 254 7.93 10.48 -1.34
CA ASP A 254 7.83 11.91 -1.67
C ASP A 254 7.67 12.84 -0.43
N GLY A 255 7.10 12.30 0.66
CA GLY A 255 7.03 12.94 1.98
C GLY A 255 8.37 13.06 2.71
N SER A 256 9.41 12.33 2.27
CA SER A 256 10.81 12.49 2.69
C SER A 256 11.64 13.37 1.73
N VAL A 257 11.32 13.34 0.43
CA VAL A 257 11.96 14.19 -0.59
C VAL A 257 11.62 15.66 -0.36
N PHE A 258 10.34 15.98 -0.11
CA PHE A 258 9.88 17.34 0.17
C PHE A 258 10.66 18.07 1.28
N PRO A 259 10.77 17.55 2.52
CA PRO A 259 11.49 18.25 3.58
C PRO A 259 12.99 18.33 3.35
N GLN A 260 13.62 17.37 2.64
CA GLN A 260 15.04 17.48 2.27
C GLN A 260 15.26 18.63 1.29
N ALA A 261 14.53 18.65 0.17
CA ALA A 261 14.63 19.73 -0.80
C ALA A 261 14.20 21.10 -0.20
N TYR A 262 13.27 21.12 0.76
CA TYR A 262 12.87 22.34 1.47
C TYR A 262 14.01 22.92 2.33
N SER A 263 14.80 22.05 2.98
CA SER A 263 15.99 22.42 3.74
C SER A 263 17.14 22.85 2.82
N GLU A 264 17.40 22.10 1.74
CA GLU A 264 18.44 22.38 0.74
C GLU A 264 18.22 23.71 -0.01
N LEU A 265 16.96 24.12 -0.19
CA LEU A 265 16.57 25.40 -0.79
C LEU A 265 16.48 26.55 0.24
N GLU A 266 16.92 26.33 1.49
CA GLU A 266 16.94 27.29 2.60
C GLU A 266 15.56 27.95 2.89
N LEU A 267 14.45 27.26 2.63
CA LEU A 267 13.10 27.86 2.67
C LEU A 267 12.59 28.12 4.10
N GLY A 268 13.13 27.41 5.08
CA GLY A 268 12.85 27.58 6.51
C GLY A 268 13.22 26.32 7.30
N PRO A 269 12.97 26.30 8.62
CA PRO A 269 13.31 25.14 9.45
C PRO A 269 12.34 23.96 9.25
N VAL A 270 12.89 22.76 9.37
CA VAL A 270 12.18 21.49 9.56
C VAL A 270 12.17 21.14 11.04
N VAL A 271 11.04 20.65 11.56
CA VAL A 271 10.81 20.42 13.00
C VAL A 271 10.11 19.07 13.21
N GLY A 272 10.42 18.36 14.29
CA GLY A 272 9.77 17.08 14.63
C GLY A 272 10.76 15.93 14.70
N ASP A 273 10.44 14.79 14.10
CA ASP A 273 11.27 13.57 14.20
C ASP A 273 12.12 13.42 12.92
N PRO A 274 13.26 12.71 12.95
CA PRO A 274 14.11 12.53 11.77
C PRO A 274 13.39 11.76 10.67
N ILE A 275 13.59 12.18 9.42
CA ILE A 275 12.76 11.77 8.30
C ILE A 275 13.56 10.78 7.44
N PRO A 276 13.08 9.53 7.24
CA PRO A 276 13.86 8.48 6.60
C PRO A 276 14.07 8.78 5.13
N GLY A 277 15.31 8.63 4.66
CA GLY A 277 15.66 8.75 3.25
C GLY A 277 15.01 7.66 2.43
N THR A 278 13.82 7.94 1.90
CA THR A 278 12.98 6.97 1.17
C THR A 278 12.70 7.49 -0.24
N GLY A 279 13.64 8.26 -0.78
CA GLY A 279 13.56 8.91 -2.08
C GLY A 279 13.80 7.97 -3.26
N THR A 280 13.04 6.88 -3.36
CA THR A 280 13.00 6.01 -4.54
C THR A 280 11.57 5.74 -4.96
N ALA A 281 11.21 6.06 -6.19
CA ALA A 281 9.88 5.72 -6.70
C ALA A 281 9.76 4.21 -6.96
N VAL A 282 8.60 3.65 -6.61
CA VAL A 282 8.25 2.23 -6.69
C VAL A 282 7.05 2.01 -7.62
N TRP A 283 6.96 0.83 -8.22
CA TRP A 283 5.66 0.28 -8.61
C TRP A 283 5.22 -0.88 -7.70
N TRP A 284 3.96 -0.86 -7.26
CA TRP A 284 3.32 -1.95 -6.51
C TRP A 284 2.47 -2.82 -7.44
N PHE A 285 2.88 -4.07 -7.60
CA PHE A 285 2.26 -5.09 -8.42
C PHE A 285 1.25 -5.87 -7.59
N LYS A 286 0.04 -6.09 -8.13
CA LYS A 286 -0.78 -7.23 -7.70
C LYS A 286 -0.28 -8.44 -8.47
N SER A 287 -0.04 -9.57 -7.81
CA SER A 287 0.41 -10.78 -8.50
C SER A 287 -0.68 -11.32 -9.42
N LYS A 288 -0.29 -11.65 -10.66
CA LYS A 288 -1.11 -12.46 -11.58
C LYS A 288 -1.08 -13.96 -11.21
N VAL A 289 -0.03 -14.37 -10.49
CA VAL A 289 0.28 -15.76 -10.12
C VAL A 289 -0.31 -16.14 -8.77
N LEU A 290 -0.32 -15.22 -7.80
CA LEU A 290 -0.79 -15.49 -6.44
C LEU A 290 -1.86 -14.45 -6.02
N PRO A 291 -3.13 -14.60 -6.46
CA PRO A 291 -4.29 -13.83 -6.04
C PRO A 291 -4.26 -13.29 -4.61
N GLY A 292 -4.17 -11.97 -4.51
CA GLY A 292 -4.10 -11.22 -3.26
C GLY A 292 -2.68 -10.89 -2.78
N LEU A 293 -1.63 -11.55 -3.29
CA LEU A 293 -0.25 -11.10 -3.10
C LEU A 293 -0.03 -9.75 -3.80
N VAL A 294 0.58 -8.81 -3.09
CA VAL A 294 0.98 -7.49 -3.60
C VAL A 294 2.45 -7.25 -3.24
N TYR A 295 3.28 -6.79 -4.18
CA TYR A 295 4.73 -6.68 -4.02
C TYR A 295 5.31 -5.45 -4.74
N GLY A 296 6.35 -4.85 -4.17
CA GLY A 296 6.94 -3.59 -4.61
C GLY A 296 8.33 -3.76 -5.25
N PHE A 297 8.52 -3.16 -6.43
CA PHE A 297 9.85 -3.00 -7.04
C PHE A 297 10.26 -1.51 -7.06
N PRO A 298 11.32 -1.11 -6.34
CA PRO A 298 11.91 0.22 -6.46
C PRO A 298 12.69 0.34 -7.77
N GLN A 299 12.60 1.48 -8.47
CA GLN A 299 13.22 1.63 -9.80
C GLN A 299 13.90 2.98 -10.04
N LEU A 300 13.31 4.09 -9.58
CA LEU A 300 13.83 5.45 -9.87
C LEU A 300 14.25 6.15 -8.57
N PRO A 301 15.51 5.96 -8.12
CA PRO A 301 16.05 6.65 -6.96
C PRO A 301 16.37 8.12 -7.29
N PHE A 302 15.80 9.05 -6.53
CA PHE A 302 16.09 10.47 -6.63
C PHE A 302 17.56 10.73 -6.26
N ARG A 303 18.31 11.38 -7.15
CA ARG A 303 19.73 11.70 -6.97
C ARG A 303 19.95 13.21 -6.92
N LYS A 304 20.72 13.66 -5.93
CA LYS A 304 21.17 15.04 -5.75
C LYS A 304 22.16 15.44 -6.85
N LEU A 305 22.34 16.75 -7.01
CA LEU A 305 23.26 17.33 -7.99
C LEU A 305 24.74 17.07 -7.66
N ASP A 306 25.06 16.71 -6.42
CA ASP A 306 26.40 16.27 -6.00
C ASP A 306 26.69 14.77 -6.27
N GLY A 307 25.68 14.01 -6.70
CA GLY A 307 25.77 12.57 -6.99
C GLY A 307 25.32 11.64 -5.86
N THR A 308 25.02 12.14 -4.67
CA THR A 308 24.40 11.36 -3.59
C THR A 308 22.90 11.11 -3.85
N TYR A 309 22.29 10.13 -3.18
CA TYR A 309 20.85 9.84 -3.32
C TYR A 309 20.04 10.40 -2.13
N TYR A 310 18.75 10.67 -2.35
CA TYR A 310 17.78 10.89 -1.26
C TYR A 310 17.37 9.56 -0.59
N GLU A 311 17.65 8.42 -1.24
CA GLU A 311 17.50 7.08 -0.71
C GLU A 311 18.56 6.76 0.37
N ASN A 312 18.15 6.11 1.45
CA ASN A 312 18.93 5.79 2.65
C ASN A 312 19.62 6.98 3.36
N LEU A 313 19.38 8.21 2.92
CA LEU A 313 19.90 9.42 3.54
C LEU A 313 18.83 10.04 4.47
N GLN A 314 18.95 9.83 5.78
CA GLN A 314 18.06 10.45 6.76
C GLN A 314 18.22 11.98 6.78
N LEU A 315 17.11 12.71 6.93
CA LEU A 315 17.12 14.13 7.27
C LEU A 315 16.98 14.32 8.79
N GLU A 316 17.97 14.97 9.39
CA GLU A 316 17.81 15.57 10.72
C GLU A 316 17.01 16.88 10.61
N PRO A 317 15.96 17.08 11.43
CA PRO A 317 15.25 18.35 11.50
C PRO A 317 16.08 19.39 12.28
N ASP A 318 15.98 20.67 11.89
CA ASP A 318 16.59 21.79 12.63
C ASP A 318 16.18 21.84 14.12
N VAL A 319 15.01 21.26 14.45
CA VAL A 319 14.52 21.11 15.83
C VAL A 319 13.88 19.73 16.04
N LEU A 320 14.62 18.85 16.72
CA LEU A 320 14.24 17.47 17.05
C LEU A 320 13.21 17.39 18.21
N ILE A 321 12.07 16.72 18.01
CA ILE A 321 10.95 16.58 18.99
C ILE A 321 10.21 15.21 18.85
N SER A 322 10.92 14.12 19.16
CA SER A 322 10.51 12.70 18.94
C SER A 322 9.12 12.27 19.45
N ASN A 323 8.55 11.21 18.84
CA ASN A 323 7.30 10.53 19.20
C ASN A 323 7.48 8.99 19.18
N ASP A 324 6.94 8.26 20.16
CA ASP A 324 7.48 6.97 20.62
C ASP A 324 6.53 5.71 20.47
N VAL A 325 7.08 4.59 19.96
CA VAL A 325 6.84 3.11 20.23
C VAL A 325 5.66 2.26 19.57
N PRO A 326 5.88 1.07 18.90
CA PRO A 326 4.82 0.11 18.35
C PRO A 326 5.15 -1.38 17.82
N SER A 327 4.23 -2.40 17.76
CA SER A 327 4.31 -3.73 16.98
C SER A 327 4.69 -5.12 17.66
N ILE A 328 4.55 -6.31 17.00
CA ILE A 328 3.45 -7.35 17.11
C ILE A 328 3.89 -8.85 16.70
N ILE A 329 3.01 -9.85 16.34
CA ILE A 329 3.22 -11.25 15.71
C ILE A 329 3.66 -12.48 16.63
N ALA A 330 3.31 -13.82 16.60
CA ALA A 330 2.47 -14.87 15.86
C ALA A 330 2.01 -16.12 16.76
N VAL A 331 0.99 -16.97 16.41
CA VAL A 331 0.63 -18.41 16.85
C VAL A 331 -0.27 -19.16 15.78
N LYS A 332 -1.05 -20.26 16.04
CA LYS A 332 -1.97 -20.90 15.03
C LYS A 332 -3.27 -21.64 15.52
N ASP A 333 -4.25 -21.77 14.59
CA ASP A 333 -5.45 -22.66 14.52
C ASP A 333 -6.81 -22.23 15.14
N ALA A 334 -6.96 -21.01 15.63
CA ALA A 334 -8.26 -20.40 15.96
C ALA A 334 -8.71 -19.38 14.88
N GLY A 335 -8.10 -19.48 13.70
CA GLY A 335 -7.79 -18.36 12.80
C GLY A 335 -6.26 -18.26 12.64
N TYR A 336 -5.75 -17.17 12.05
CA TYR A 336 -4.33 -16.84 12.18
C TYR A 336 -4.10 -16.25 13.57
N ILE A 337 -3.66 -17.09 14.51
CA ILE A 337 -3.38 -16.65 15.88
C ILE A 337 -2.05 -15.84 15.89
N SER A 338 -1.85 -14.98 16.88
CA SER A 338 -0.74 -14.04 16.99
C SER A 338 -0.25 -13.79 18.45
N LYS A 339 0.94 -13.21 18.64
CA LYS A 339 1.76 -13.09 19.89
C LYS A 339 1.44 -14.10 21.01
N LEU A 340 2.22 -15.19 21.11
CA LEU A 340 2.29 -16.06 22.30
C LEU A 340 2.81 -15.30 23.52
N HIS A 341 2.07 -15.33 24.64
CA HIS A 341 2.63 -15.04 25.97
C HIS A 341 2.10 -16.04 27.01
N TRP A 342 2.99 -16.66 27.79
CA TRP A 342 2.63 -17.53 28.91
C TRP A 342 2.36 -16.71 30.18
N SER A 343 1.47 -17.18 31.04
CA SER A 343 1.35 -16.66 32.40
C SER A 343 2.55 -17.09 33.27
N PRO A 344 3.02 -16.27 34.23
CA PRO A 344 4.12 -16.62 35.14
C PRO A 344 3.91 -17.90 35.97
N ASP A 345 2.66 -18.30 36.22
CA ASP A 345 2.30 -19.57 36.87
C ASP A 345 2.18 -20.77 35.90
N GLY A 346 2.34 -20.54 34.59
CA GLY A 346 2.25 -21.56 33.54
C GLY A 346 0.85 -22.15 33.33
N GLN A 347 -0.22 -21.55 33.91
CA GLN A 347 -1.58 -22.07 33.80
C GLN A 347 -2.36 -21.56 32.57
N SER A 348 -1.91 -20.50 31.92
CA SER A 348 -2.62 -19.92 30.76
C SER A 348 -1.68 -19.32 29.70
N ILE A 349 -2.21 -19.15 28.49
CA ILE A 349 -1.52 -18.53 27.34
C ILE A 349 -2.39 -17.42 26.76
N ALA A 350 -1.92 -16.19 26.87
CA ALA A 350 -2.47 -15.06 26.13
C ALA A 350 -2.02 -15.13 24.67
N MET A 351 -2.95 -14.84 23.76
CA MET A 351 -2.74 -14.84 22.32
C MET A 351 -3.65 -13.83 21.63
N ALA A 352 -3.25 -13.30 20.49
CA ALA A 352 -4.15 -12.62 19.56
C ALA A 352 -4.75 -13.62 18.57
N VAL A 353 -5.92 -13.38 17.98
CA VAL A 353 -6.53 -14.26 16.97
C VAL A 353 -7.16 -13.40 15.88
N ASP A 354 -6.74 -13.63 14.63
CA ASP A 354 -7.33 -13.03 13.44
C ASP A 354 -8.21 -14.07 12.70
N ARG A 355 -9.47 -13.70 12.44
CA ARG A 355 -10.47 -14.57 11.76
C ARG A 355 -10.86 -14.07 10.38
N GLY A 356 -10.04 -13.20 9.78
CA GLY A 356 -10.24 -12.63 8.43
C GLY A 356 -10.76 -11.20 8.42
N ASP A 357 -10.94 -10.57 9.58
CA ASP A 357 -11.35 -9.17 9.75
C ASP A 357 -10.31 -8.35 10.54
N SER A 358 -10.01 -8.74 11.78
CA SER A 358 -9.01 -8.10 12.63
C SER A 358 -8.52 -9.02 13.73
N SER A 359 -7.27 -8.89 14.15
CA SER A 359 -6.73 -9.64 15.30
C SER A 359 -7.32 -9.13 16.63
N ASN A 360 -7.81 -10.00 17.51
CA ASN A 360 -8.23 -9.63 18.88
C ASN A 360 -7.52 -10.46 19.94
N VAL A 361 -7.43 -10.00 21.19
CA VAL A 361 -6.80 -10.75 22.29
C VAL A 361 -7.76 -11.81 22.86
N TYR A 362 -7.20 -12.98 23.13
CA TYR A 362 -7.79 -14.13 23.81
C TYR A 362 -6.81 -14.63 24.89
N ASN A 363 -7.31 -15.42 25.84
CA ASN A 363 -6.52 -16.16 26.82
C ASN A 363 -7.02 -17.62 26.84
N LEU A 364 -6.08 -18.56 26.75
CA LEU A 364 -6.32 -20.00 26.82
C LEU A 364 -5.99 -20.48 28.23
N ASP A 365 -6.99 -20.97 28.98
CA ASP A 365 -6.74 -21.72 30.21
C ASP A 365 -6.27 -23.14 29.85
N LEU A 366 -5.11 -23.56 30.35
CA LEU A 366 -4.48 -24.85 29.99
C LEU A 366 -5.01 -26.04 30.82
N SER A 367 -5.83 -25.79 31.84
CA SER A 367 -6.45 -26.83 32.66
C SER A 367 -7.78 -27.33 32.09
N THR A 368 -8.49 -26.43 31.39
CA THR A 368 -9.79 -26.64 30.75
C THR A 368 -9.69 -26.72 29.22
N TYR A 369 -8.68 -26.08 28.63
CA TYR A 369 -8.58 -25.73 27.21
C TYR A 369 -9.67 -24.74 26.72
N ASP A 370 -10.33 -24.01 27.64
CA ASP A 370 -11.27 -22.95 27.28
C ASP A 370 -10.51 -21.69 26.79
N LEU A 371 -10.87 -21.23 25.59
CA LEU A 371 -10.27 -20.06 24.92
C LEU A 371 -11.19 -18.84 25.07
N HIS A 372 -10.91 -17.99 26.05
CA HIS A 372 -11.69 -16.81 26.37
C HIS A 372 -11.26 -15.61 25.52
N GLN A 373 -12.18 -14.98 24.79
CA GLN A 373 -11.90 -13.69 24.15
C GLN A 373 -11.84 -12.58 25.21
N LEU A 374 -10.82 -11.72 25.14
CA LEU A 374 -10.57 -10.62 26.08
C LEU A 374 -10.74 -9.24 25.46
N SER A 375 -10.71 -9.13 24.13
CA SER A 375 -10.84 -7.86 23.41
C SER A 375 -11.68 -8.02 22.13
N TRP A 376 -12.30 -6.93 21.65
CA TRP A 376 -13.32 -6.96 20.58
C TRP A 376 -13.26 -5.75 19.63
N ASN A 377 -12.12 -5.06 19.55
CA ASN A 377 -11.97 -3.91 18.66
C ASN A 377 -11.88 -4.36 17.18
N ALA A 378 -12.26 -3.48 16.25
CA ALA A 378 -12.14 -3.75 14.80
C ALA A 378 -10.82 -3.21 14.20
N GLY A 379 -10.01 -2.52 15.00
CA GLY A 379 -8.57 -2.41 14.74
C GLY A 379 -7.85 -3.49 15.54
N ASN A 380 -6.79 -4.08 14.97
CA ASN A 380 -6.12 -5.24 15.55
C ASN A 380 -5.58 -4.96 16.96
N GLU A 381 -5.67 -5.93 17.88
CA GLU A 381 -5.26 -5.88 19.29
C GLU A 381 -4.47 -7.14 19.65
N TYR A 382 -3.41 -7.00 20.44
CA TYR A 382 -2.49 -8.10 20.74
C TYR A 382 -1.99 -8.08 22.19
N PRO A 383 -1.73 -9.24 22.82
CA PRO A 383 -1.04 -9.30 24.10
C PRO A 383 0.43 -8.90 23.96
N LEU A 384 1.02 -8.47 25.08
CA LEU A 384 2.41 -8.01 25.21
C LEU A 384 3.16 -8.71 26.34
N ALA A 385 2.48 -8.98 27.45
CA ALA A 385 3.02 -9.62 28.66
C ALA A 385 1.87 -9.97 29.63
N PHE A 386 2.14 -10.77 30.65
CA PHE A 386 1.30 -10.87 31.85
C PHE A 386 1.84 -9.96 32.97
N THR A 387 1.01 -9.66 33.97
CA THR A 387 1.49 -9.20 35.29
C THR A 387 2.12 -10.36 36.07
N ALA A 388 3.04 -10.05 36.99
CA ALA A 388 3.80 -11.06 37.74
C ALA A 388 2.95 -11.96 38.66
N ASP A 389 1.72 -11.53 38.98
CA ASP A 389 0.70 -12.30 39.71
C ASP A 389 -0.20 -13.16 38.80
N SER A 390 0.07 -13.17 37.49
CA SER A 390 -0.76 -13.73 36.40
C SER A 390 -2.14 -13.09 36.21
N LYS A 391 -2.58 -12.13 37.04
CA LYS A 391 -4.00 -11.74 37.10
C LYS A 391 -4.46 -10.74 36.06
N ASN A 392 -3.53 -10.11 35.35
CA ASN A 392 -3.82 -9.25 34.22
C ASN A 392 -2.86 -9.54 33.07
N ILE A 393 -3.33 -9.31 31.85
CA ILE A 393 -2.54 -9.36 30.63
C ILE A 393 -2.37 -7.91 30.17
N TYR A 394 -1.13 -7.49 29.98
CA TYR A 394 -0.81 -6.29 29.23
C TYR A 394 -1.11 -6.55 27.76
N ILE A 395 -1.98 -5.72 27.18
CA ILE A 395 -2.34 -5.75 25.76
C ILE A 395 -2.02 -4.40 25.13
N ASN A 396 -1.97 -4.38 23.81
CA ASN A 396 -2.07 -3.13 23.07
C ASN A 396 -3.45 -3.00 22.41
N SER A 397 -4.03 -1.79 22.46
CA SER A 397 -5.29 -1.46 21.78
C SER A 397 -5.19 -0.13 21.03
N PRO A 398 -5.79 0.02 19.83
CA PRO A 398 -5.87 1.30 19.14
C PRO A 398 -6.86 2.28 19.80
N GLN A 399 -7.59 1.85 20.83
CA GLN A 399 -8.46 2.70 21.63
C GLN A 399 -7.64 3.81 22.33
N LEU A 400 -8.15 5.06 22.35
CA LEU A 400 -7.47 6.20 22.97
C LEU A 400 -7.84 6.35 24.45
N GLN A 401 -6.82 6.42 25.33
CA GLN A 401 -7.01 6.43 26.79
C GLN A 401 -7.74 7.65 27.36
N ASN A 402 -7.57 8.86 26.79
CA ASN A 402 -8.38 10.05 27.10
C ASN A 402 -8.26 11.15 26.03
N ALA A 403 -9.13 12.16 26.10
CA ALA A 403 -9.20 13.26 25.13
C ALA A 403 -8.04 14.29 25.15
N ASN A 404 -7.11 14.19 26.10
CA ASN A 404 -5.90 15.04 26.22
C ASN A 404 -4.64 14.35 25.68
N TYR A 405 -4.64 13.02 25.51
CA TYR A 405 -3.53 12.33 24.85
C TYR A 405 -3.57 12.61 23.35
N ASP A 406 -2.77 13.61 22.97
CA ASP A 406 -2.62 14.12 21.62
C ASP A 406 -1.65 13.27 20.76
N PHE A 407 -1.27 12.09 21.27
CA PHE A 407 -0.45 11.09 20.59
C PHE A 407 -1.25 10.48 19.44
N PHE A 408 -0.64 10.47 18.27
CA PHE A 408 -1.22 9.96 17.04
C PHE A 408 -0.10 9.21 16.35
N SER A 409 -0.36 7.98 15.93
CA SER A 409 0.51 7.32 14.95
C SER A 409 -0.33 6.71 13.85
N ILE A 410 0.16 6.86 12.63
CA ILE A 410 -0.40 6.34 11.40
C ILE A 410 0.70 5.51 10.76
N ALA A 411 0.58 4.18 10.86
CA ALA A 411 1.14 3.30 9.84
C ALA A 411 0.04 3.04 8.79
N GLY A 412 0.14 3.69 7.63
CA GLY A 412 -0.81 3.50 6.51
C GLY A 412 -2.27 3.95 6.75
N GLY A 413 -2.63 4.39 7.96
CA GLY A 413 -4.01 4.68 8.36
C GLY A 413 -4.50 3.81 9.53
N LYS A 414 -3.70 2.85 9.98
CA LYS A 414 -3.88 2.15 11.25
C LYS A 414 -3.36 3.01 12.39
N MET A 415 -4.14 3.14 13.46
CA MET A 415 -3.62 3.57 14.77
C MET A 415 -2.59 2.54 15.24
N MET A 416 -1.43 2.97 15.73
CA MET A 416 -0.60 2.11 16.57
C MET A 416 -1.18 2.07 17.99
N ASN A 417 -0.97 0.95 18.67
CA ASN A 417 -1.79 0.54 19.81
C ASN A 417 -1.18 0.95 21.17
N GLN A 418 -1.88 1.76 21.96
CA GLN A 418 -1.54 2.14 23.34
C GLN A 418 -1.56 0.93 24.29
N VAL A 419 -0.76 0.94 25.36
CA VAL A 419 -0.72 -0.16 26.34
C VAL A 419 -1.86 -0.04 27.33
N TYR A 420 -2.60 -1.14 27.47
CA TYR A 420 -3.60 -1.34 28.51
C TYR A 420 -3.29 -2.62 29.29
N SER A 421 -3.90 -2.81 30.45
CA SER A 421 -4.05 -4.12 31.08
C SER A 421 -5.52 -4.55 31.09
N VAL A 422 -5.76 -5.86 30.96
CA VAL A 422 -7.08 -6.50 31.05
C VAL A 422 -6.99 -7.69 32.02
N PRO A 423 -8.01 -7.99 32.85
CA PRO A 423 -7.99 -9.17 33.71
C PRO A 423 -7.90 -10.48 32.93
N GLU A 424 -7.25 -11.51 33.48
CA GLU A 424 -7.06 -12.84 32.85
C GLU A 424 -8.38 -13.51 32.39
N ALA A 425 -9.47 -13.23 33.12
CA ALA A 425 -10.81 -13.77 32.92
C ALA A 425 -11.73 -12.87 32.07
N GLY A 426 -11.17 -11.83 31.45
CA GLY A 426 -11.92 -10.81 30.73
C GLY A 426 -12.41 -9.69 31.64
N GLY A 427 -12.74 -8.56 31.02
CA GLY A 427 -13.19 -7.37 31.73
C GLY A 427 -12.83 -6.09 31.01
N ARG A 428 -12.60 -5.03 31.78
CA ARG A 428 -12.37 -3.68 31.26
C ARG A 428 -10.88 -3.34 31.17
N LEU A 429 -10.50 -2.73 30.04
CA LEU A 429 -9.16 -2.22 29.82
C LEU A 429 -8.82 -1.10 30.80
N THR A 430 -7.62 -1.16 31.39
CA THR A 430 -7.05 -0.14 32.27
C THR A 430 -5.84 0.51 31.58
N PRO A 431 -5.78 1.84 31.44
CA PRO A 431 -4.62 2.54 30.86
C PRO A 431 -3.29 2.23 31.58
N VAL A 432 -2.23 1.95 30.82
CA VAL A 432 -0.88 1.67 31.36
C VAL A 432 0.17 2.64 30.80
N LEU A 433 0.37 2.67 29.48
CA LEU A 433 1.23 3.65 28.80
C LEU A 433 0.42 4.41 27.74
N PRO A 434 0.48 5.76 27.70
CA PRO A 434 -0.35 6.61 26.83
C PRO A 434 0.25 6.84 25.44
N PHE A 435 1.38 6.22 25.17
CA PHE A 435 1.97 6.06 23.84
C PHE A 435 1.79 4.59 23.43
N PRO A 436 1.71 4.29 22.12
CA PRO A 436 1.75 2.91 21.63
C PRO A 436 3.04 2.20 22.04
N VAL A 437 3.20 0.87 21.93
CA VAL A 437 4.51 0.17 22.14
C VAL A 437 4.73 -1.06 21.26
N SER A 438 5.99 -1.44 21.04
CA SER A 438 6.36 -2.71 20.38
C SER A 438 6.31 -3.86 21.37
N HIS A 439 7.45 -4.48 21.55
CA HIS A 439 7.82 -5.32 22.64
C HIS A 439 7.77 -4.50 23.94
N PHE A 440 7.19 -5.09 24.97
CA PHE A 440 6.98 -4.51 26.29
C PHE A 440 7.13 -5.61 27.32
N SER A 441 7.84 -5.32 28.41
CA SER A 441 8.06 -6.22 29.52
C SER A 441 8.01 -5.43 30.82
N ALA A 442 7.11 -5.78 31.72
CA ALA A 442 7.05 -5.21 33.06
C ALA A 442 8.01 -5.97 34.00
N SER A 443 8.71 -5.26 34.89
CA SER A 443 9.51 -5.89 35.92
C SER A 443 8.61 -6.63 36.94
N PRO A 444 9.11 -7.69 37.61
CA PRO A 444 8.29 -8.48 38.55
C PRO A 444 7.69 -7.68 39.71
N ASP A 445 8.33 -6.58 40.11
CA ASP A 445 7.88 -5.63 41.14
C ASP A 445 6.92 -4.53 40.62
N GLY A 446 6.63 -4.54 39.32
CA GLY A 446 5.83 -3.54 38.62
C GLY A 446 6.43 -2.13 38.59
N GLN A 447 7.65 -1.92 39.11
CA GLN A 447 8.24 -0.59 39.24
C GLN A 447 8.79 -0.05 37.91
N TYR A 448 9.18 -0.93 36.99
CA TYR A 448 9.82 -0.58 35.72
C TYR A 448 9.10 -1.24 34.53
N TYR A 449 8.93 -0.50 33.45
CA TYR A 449 8.51 -1.05 32.16
C TYR A 449 9.66 -0.92 31.17
N ALA A 450 10.11 -2.03 30.61
CA ALA A 450 11.02 -2.03 29.47
C ALA A 450 10.21 -2.09 28.18
N TYR A 451 10.60 -1.36 27.16
CA TYR A 451 9.93 -1.35 25.85
C TYR A 451 10.91 -1.07 24.70
N ALA A 452 10.52 -1.35 23.46
CA ALA A 452 11.33 -1.01 22.28
C ALA A 452 10.56 -0.21 21.22
N VAL A 453 11.20 0.81 20.63
CA VAL A 453 10.64 1.78 19.68
C VAL A 453 10.77 1.31 18.23
N GLN A 454 9.90 1.80 17.35
CA GLN A 454 10.01 1.76 15.88
C GLN A 454 9.30 3.02 15.37
N ALA A 455 10.04 4.02 14.91
CA ALA A 455 9.49 5.35 14.64
C ALA A 455 8.88 5.51 13.23
N SER A 456 9.09 4.53 12.36
CA SER A 456 8.74 4.57 10.93
C SER A 456 7.76 3.45 10.55
N ILE A 457 7.34 3.46 9.28
CA ILE A 457 6.51 2.40 8.68
C ILE A 457 7.35 1.25 8.10
N GLU A 458 8.66 1.25 8.34
CA GLU A 458 9.58 0.20 7.91
C GLU A 458 9.26 -1.13 8.62
N GLN A 459 9.48 -2.24 7.91
CA GLN A 459 9.11 -3.57 8.37
C GLN A 459 10.16 -4.17 9.34
N ASP A 460 9.70 -4.95 10.33
CA ASP A 460 10.50 -5.45 11.47
C ASP A 460 11.76 -6.24 11.07
N TYR A 461 11.77 -6.84 9.88
CA TYR A 461 12.85 -7.68 9.36
C TYR A 461 13.92 -6.90 8.58
N ARG A 462 13.84 -5.56 8.51
CA ARG A 462 14.93 -4.73 7.98
C ARG A 462 16.21 -4.97 8.79
N LYS A 463 17.35 -5.05 8.09
CA LYS A 463 18.67 -5.43 8.61
C LYS A 463 19.64 -4.25 8.49
N HIS A 464 20.52 -4.09 9.46
CA HIS A 464 21.62 -3.11 9.49
C HIS A 464 21.20 -1.65 9.25
N GLN A 465 19.99 -1.27 9.67
CA GLN A 465 19.47 0.09 9.49
C GLN A 465 20.24 1.07 10.39
N GLN A 466 20.91 2.07 9.80
CA GLN A 466 21.64 3.11 10.54
C GLN A 466 20.92 4.45 10.41
N SER A 467 20.01 4.72 11.36
CA SER A 467 19.10 5.87 11.32
C SER A 467 18.46 6.10 12.69
N ALA A 468 17.89 7.28 12.94
CA ALA A 468 17.07 7.51 14.14
C ALA A 468 15.69 6.84 14.06
N ALA A 469 15.31 6.33 12.89
CA ALA A 469 14.17 5.44 12.72
C ALA A 469 14.46 3.96 13.07
N SER A 470 15.73 3.61 13.35
CA SER A 470 16.13 2.27 13.76
C SER A 470 15.60 1.97 15.18
N PRO A 471 15.07 0.76 15.45
CA PRO A 471 14.52 0.42 16.76
C PRO A 471 15.46 0.68 17.94
N SER A 472 14.94 1.05 19.10
CA SER A 472 15.75 1.29 20.30
C SER A 472 15.01 0.87 21.58
N VAL A 473 15.77 0.43 22.60
CA VAL A 473 15.25 -0.16 23.84
C VAL A 473 15.35 0.84 24.99
N PHE A 474 14.26 1.01 25.72
CA PHE A 474 14.11 1.94 26.84
C PHE A 474 13.61 1.23 28.11
N ILE A 475 13.97 1.80 29.26
CA ILE A 475 13.41 1.49 30.58
C ILE A 475 12.69 2.73 31.11
N TYR A 476 11.45 2.56 31.54
CA TYR A 476 10.60 3.57 32.17
C TYR A 476 10.41 3.29 33.66
N SER A 477 10.69 4.27 34.53
CA SER A 477 10.34 4.22 35.95
C SER A 477 8.88 4.64 36.14
N THR A 478 8.04 3.77 36.69
CA THR A 478 6.63 4.08 36.99
C THR A 478 6.48 5.11 38.12
N GLN A 479 7.44 5.13 39.04
CA GLN A 479 7.51 6.07 40.16
C GLN A 479 7.93 7.47 39.69
N ASP A 480 9.06 7.57 38.98
CA ASP A 480 9.68 8.85 38.62
C ASP A 480 9.16 9.40 37.29
N LYS A 481 8.52 8.55 36.47
CA LYS A 481 7.97 8.84 35.14
C LYS A 481 9.01 9.30 34.12
N ASN A 482 10.24 8.82 34.29
CA ASN A 482 11.36 9.08 33.41
C ASN A 482 11.70 7.84 32.57
N HIS A 483 12.25 8.08 31.38
CA HIS A 483 12.60 7.09 30.37
C HIS A 483 14.13 7.12 30.17
N HIS A 484 14.76 5.96 30.04
CA HIS A 484 16.20 5.81 29.82
C HIS A 484 16.44 4.81 28.69
N GLN A 485 17.01 5.27 27.58
CA GLN A 485 17.47 4.39 26.50
C GLN A 485 18.70 3.60 26.97
N ILE A 486 18.69 2.29 26.76
CA ILE A 486 19.82 1.40 27.08
C ILE A 486 20.55 0.87 25.85
N SER A 487 19.93 0.96 24.67
CA SER A 487 20.53 0.60 23.38
C SER A 487 21.35 1.76 22.80
N ASN A 488 22.28 1.42 21.91
CA ASN A 488 23.06 2.40 21.16
C ASN A 488 22.18 3.20 20.20
N GLU A 489 22.37 4.52 20.14
CA GLU A 489 21.68 5.39 19.19
C GLU A 489 21.99 4.98 17.74
N GLY A 490 20.97 5.01 16.89
CA GLY A 490 21.11 4.72 15.46
C GLY A 490 21.27 3.24 15.08
N ILE A 491 21.29 2.31 16.05
CA ILE A 491 21.51 0.88 15.84
C ILE A 491 20.30 0.11 16.34
N SER A 492 19.74 -0.76 15.49
CA SER A 492 18.50 -1.49 15.77
C SER A 492 18.61 -2.35 17.05
N ALA A 493 17.73 -2.10 18.01
CA ALA A 493 17.56 -2.89 19.21
C ALA A 493 16.08 -3.06 19.57
N LEU A 494 15.67 -4.30 19.91
CA LEU A 494 14.26 -4.66 20.14
C LEU A 494 14.09 -5.86 21.07
N ASN A 495 12.84 -6.23 21.33
CA ASN A 495 12.41 -7.35 22.17
C ASN A 495 13.04 -7.46 23.59
N PRO A 496 12.92 -6.41 24.44
CA PRO A 496 13.37 -6.45 25.83
C PRO A 496 12.49 -7.33 26.73
N ILE A 497 13.12 -8.18 27.55
CA ILE A 497 12.47 -9.11 28.48
C ILE A 497 13.22 -9.11 29.83
N TRP A 498 12.49 -8.91 30.93
CA TRP A 498 13.07 -8.88 32.29
C TRP A 498 13.36 -10.30 32.81
N SER A 499 14.44 -10.44 33.59
CA SER A 499 14.65 -11.60 34.45
C SER A 499 13.59 -11.68 35.56
N ALA A 500 13.35 -12.89 36.08
CA ALA A 500 12.33 -13.12 37.13
C ALA A 500 12.64 -12.47 38.49
N ASP A 501 13.86 -11.95 38.70
CA ASP A 501 14.24 -11.13 39.84
C ASP A 501 14.25 -9.61 39.55
N GLY A 502 13.99 -9.22 38.29
CA GLY A 502 14.01 -7.83 37.82
C GLY A 502 15.37 -7.14 37.83
N GLN A 503 16.49 -7.85 38.01
CA GLN A 503 17.83 -7.24 38.04
C GLN A 503 18.41 -7.05 36.63
N THR A 504 18.10 -7.96 35.71
CA THR A 504 18.67 -8.02 34.35
C THR A 504 17.58 -7.86 33.30
N LEU A 505 17.87 -7.09 32.25
CA LEU A 505 17.01 -6.97 31.07
C LEU A 505 17.73 -7.56 29.85
N TYR A 506 17.21 -8.66 29.30
CA TYR A 506 17.68 -9.23 28.04
C TYR A 506 17.03 -8.51 26.87
N TYR A 507 17.73 -8.31 25.76
CA TYR A 507 17.20 -7.69 24.55
C TYR A 507 18.00 -8.13 23.31
N LEU A 508 17.47 -7.87 22.11
CA LEU A 508 18.18 -8.07 20.85
C LEU A 508 18.80 -6.76 20.36
N SER A 509 20.03 -6.80 19.85
CA SER A 509 20.72 -5.63 19.25
C SER A 509 21.66 -6.00 18.11
N GLU A 510 21.67 -5.19 17.04
CA GLU A 510 22.58 -5.26 15.87
C GLU A 510 23.98 -4.67 16.14
N TYR A 511 24.33 -4.29 17.38
CA TYR A 511 25.61 -3.63 17.68
C TYR A 511 26.87 -4.44 17.28
N SER A 512 26.75 -5.76 17.13
CA SER A 512 27.80 -6.66 16.64
C SER A 512 27.72 -6.99 15.13
N GLY A 513 26.85 -6.29 14.38
CA GLY A 513 26.58 -6.48 12.95
C GLY A 513 25.20 -7.08 12.72
N ASP A 514 25.06 -8.37 13.02
CA ASP A 514 23.77 -9.07 13.07
C ASP A 514 23.12 -8.94 14.44
N PHE A 515 21.77 -8.92 14.49
CA PHE A 515 21.03 -9.04 15.75
C PHE A 515 21.52 -10.24 16.55
N ASN A 516 21.90 -10.00 17.80
CA ASN A 516 22.27 -11.01 18.79
C ASN A 516 21.60 -10.69 20.13
N VAL A 517 21.63 -11.64 21.08
CA VAL A 517 21.16 -11.40 22.45
C VAL A 517 22.19 -10.58 23.22
N TRP A 518 21.71 -9.58 23.94
CA TRP A 518 22.43 -8.75 24.89
C TRP A 518 21.69 -8.73 26.22
N GLN A 519 22.39 -8.38 27.30
CA GLN A 519 21.80 -8.14 28.61
C GLN A 519 22.28 -6.80 29.18
N TYR A 520 21.37 -6.10 29.86
CA TYR A 520 21.59 -4.88 30.62
C TYR A 520 21.39 -5.15 32.12
N ASN A 521 22.37 -4.82 32.95
CA ASN A 521 22.27 -4.93 34.41
C ASN A 521 21.77 -3.59 35.00
N ARG A 522 20.58 -3.59 35.61
CA ARG A 522 19.96 -2.39 36.20
C ARG A 522 20.73 -1.84 37.41
N LEU A 523 21.58 -2.64 38.05
CA LEU A 523 22.29 -2.23 39.28
C LEU A 523 23.58 -1.44 39.02
N ASP A 524 24.25 -1.66 37.90
CA ASP A 524 25.51 -0.98 37.53
C ASP A 524 25.46 -0.27 36.16
N GLY A 525 24.40 -0.49 35.37
CA GLY A 525 24.21 0.10 34.05
C GLY A 525 25.04 -0.56 32.93
N SER A 526 25.67 -1.71 33.18
CA SER A 526 26.49 -2.41 32.19
C SER A 526 25.66 -3.13 31.13
N ASN A 527 26.16 -3.10 29.90
CA ASN A 527 25.63 -3.84 28.75
C ASN A 527 26.65 -4.92 28.34
N THR A 528 26.23 -6.18 28.17
CA THR A 528 27.09 -7.28 27.71
C THR A 528 26.40 -8.15 26.66
N GLN A 529 27.15 -8.58 25.65
CA GLN A 529 26.69 -9.50 24.61
C GLN A 529 26.63 -10.93 25.15
N VAL A 530 25.61 -11.70 24.74
CA VAL A 530 25.31 -13.06 25.21
C VAL A 530 25.43 -14.10 24.09
N THR A 531 25.22 -13.72 22.82
CA THR A 531 25.39 -14.61 21.65
C THR A 531 26.24 -13.94 20.57
N TRP A 532 26.93 -14.73 19.72
CA TRP A 532 27.84 -14.23 18.67
C TRP A 532 27.57 -14.84 17.28
N HIS A 533 26.30 -15.04 16.96
CA HIS A 533 25.81 -15.50 15.66
C HIS A 533 26.10 -14.48 14.54
N LYS A 534 26.19 -14.96 13.30
CA LYS A 534 26.61 -14.19 12.11
C LYS A 534 25.85 -14.56 10.85
N SER A 535 25.80 -13.65 9.88
CA SER A 535 25.18 -13.75 8.54
C SER A 535 23.66 -13.81 8.53
N HIS A 536 23.02 -14.09 9.67
CA HIS A 536 21.59 -14.08 9.87
C HIS A 536 21.29 -13.52 11.26
N PRO A 537 20.23 -12.69 11.42
CA PRO A 537 19.84 -12.13 12.70
C PRO A 537 19.26 -13.19 13.64
N VAL A 538 19.50 -13.04 14.94
CA VAL A 538 18.68 -13.64 15.99
C VAL A 538 17.32 -12.94 16.05
N ARG A 539 16.25 -13.71 16.22
CA ARG A 539 14.85 -13.23 16.34
C ARG A 539 14.14 -13.96 17.49
N ASP A 540 12.90 -13.59 17.77
CA ASP A 540 11.97 -14.31 18.67
C ASP A 540 12.50 -14.64 20.08
N LEU A 541 13.33 -13.75 20.65
CA LEU A 541 13.87 -13.87 22.01
C LEU A 541 12.75 -14.06 23.06
N SER A 542 12.97 -15.00 23.98
CA SER A 542 12.18 -15.31 25.16
C SER A 542 13.11 -15.67 26.33
N VAL A 543 12.67 -15.43 27.57
CA VAL A 543 13.44 -15.76 28.78
C VAL A 543 12.52 -16.44 29.79
N ALA A 544 12.92 -17.61 30.29
CA ALA A 544 12.18 -18.37 31.29
C ALA A 544 12.55 -17.95 32.72
N ALA A 545 11.68 -18.27 33.69
CA ALA A 545 11.83 -17.82 35.07
C ALA A 545 13.06 -18.39 35.81
N ASN A 546 13.69 -19.45 35.27
CA ASN A 546 14.95 -20.02 35.74
C ASN A 546 16.20 -19.36 35.11
N GLY A 547 16.04 -18.41 34.19
CA GLY A 547 17.13 -17.77 33.44
C GLY A 547 17.50 -18.44 32.12
N THR A 548 16.84 -19.54 31.70
CA THR A 548 17.06 -20.09 30.35
C THR A 548 16.54 -19.11 29.29
N VAL A 549 17.41 -18.73 28.37
CA VAL A 549 17.12 -17.89 27.21
C VAL A 549 16.79 -18.78 26.01
N ALA A 550 15.78 -18.40 25.22
CA ALA A 550 15.38 -19.08 23.99
C ALA A 550 15.20 -18.06 22.86
N TYR A 551 15.50 -18.44 21.61
CA TYR A 551 15.39 -17.56 20.44
C TYR A 551 15.38 -18.35 19.13
N SER A 552 15.10 -17.68 18.00
CA SER A 552 15.23 -18.25 16.65
C SER A 552 16.45 -17.69 15.91
N TRP A 553 17.07 -18.51 15.06
CA TRP A 553 18.20 -18.13 14.20
C TRP A 553 18.24 -19.01 12.93
N ASN A 554 18.40 -18.40 11.75
CA ASN A 554 18.46 -19.10 10.44
C ASN A 554 17.29 -20.08 10.16
N GLY A 555 16.11 -19.81 10.74
CA GLY A 555 14.91 -20.67 10.62
C GLY A 555 14.85 -21.85 11.61
N GLU A 556 15.78 -21.92 12.55
CA GLU A 556 15.90 -22.95 13.60
C GLU A 556 15.71 -22.33 14.99
N LEU A 557 15.36 -23.13 16.01
CA LEU A 557 15.26 -22.67 17.40
C LEU A 557 16.51 -23.03 18.21
N TYR A 558 16.87 -22.15 19.16
CA TYR A 558 18.03 -22.28 20.04
C TYR A 558 17.66 -21.96 21.49
N ILE A 559 18.38 -22.58 22.44
CA ILE A 559 18.31 -22.30 23.88
C ILE A 559 19.71 -22.14 24.49
N LEU A 560 19.79 -21.41 25.60
CA LEU A 560 20.99 -21.19 26.40
C LEU A 560 20.57 -21.13 27.88
N ASN A 561 21.09 -22.02 28.73
CA ASN A 561 20.77 -22.00 30.17
C ASN A 561 21.69 -21.00 30.91
N SER A 562 21.29 -20.61 32.12
CA SER A 562 22.02 -19.63 32.96
C SER A 562 23.48 -19.99 33.24
N ASP A 563 23.78 -21.30 33.22
CA ASP A 563 25.05 -21.87 33.66
C ASP A 563 25.96 -22.23 32.47
N ASP A 564 25.42 -22.14 31.24
CA ASP A 564 26.12 -22.51 30.00
C ASP A 564 26.91 -21.33 29.40
N HIS A 565 27.77 -21.62 28.42
CA HIS A 565 28.60 -20.62 27.73
C HIS A 565 28.37 -20.57 26.21
N GLU A 566 27.71 -21.57 25.63
CA GLU A 566 27.39 -21.63 24.19
C GLU A 566 25.93 -22.12 24.01
N PRO A 567 25.13 -21.53 23.10
CA PRO A 567 23.74 -21.94 22.88
C PRO A 567 23.62 -23.27 22.10
N GLU A 568 22.67 -24.12 22.49
CA GLU A 568 22.35 -25.37 21.80
C GLU A 568 21.10 -25.24 20.91
N LYS A 569 21.03 -26.05 19.84
CA LYS A 569 19.85 -26.11 18.96
C LYS A 569 18.75 -26.95 19.63
N LEU A 570 17.51 -26.45 19.60
CA LEU A 570 16.31 -27.18 20.00
C LEU A 570 15.68 -27.90 18.80
N ASP A 571 15.67 -29.24 18.82
CA ASP A 571 15.00 -30.05 17.79
C ASP A 571 13.47 -30.09 18.00
N VAL A 572 12.71 -29.71 16.96
CA VAL A 572 11.24 -29.62 16.99
C VAL A 572 10.60 -30.61 16.01
N PHE A 573 9.73 -31.49 16.53
CA PHE A 573 9.03 -32.51 15.74
C PHE A 573 7.56 -32.13 15.48
N VAL A 574 7.31 -31.39 14.39
CA VAL A 574 5.94 -31.06 13.96
C VAL A 574 5.26 -32.29 13.35
N ARG A 575 4.00 -32.55 13.74
CA ARG A 575 3.12 -33.56 13.14
C ARG A 575 2.03 -32.85 12.35
N SER A 576 1.92 -33.11 11.06
CA SER A 576 0.89 -32.55 10.17
C SER A 576 -0.07 -33.63 9.67
N ALA A 577 -1.24 -33.18 9.18
CA ALA A 577 -2.20 -33.99 8.46
C ALA A 577 -2.79 -33.15 7.31
N SER A 578 -3.10 -33.79 6.19
CA SER A 578 -3.66 -33.14 4.99
C SER A 578 -5.19 -33.02 5.06
N LEU A 579 -5.73 -32.05 4.32
CA LEU A 579 -7.16 -31.88 4.07
C LEU A 579 -7.35 -31.69 2.58
N ASP A 580 -8.02 -32.64 1.92
CA ASP A 580 -8.43 -32.49 0.53
C ASP A 580 -9.65 -31.56 0.46
N LEU A 581 -9.65 -30.61 -0.49
CA LEU A 581 -10.73 -29.64 -0.70
C LEU A 581 -11.10 -29.60 -2.19
N ASP A 582 -12.20 -30.29 -2.54
CA ASP A 582 -12.61 -30.53 -3.94
C ASP A 582 -13.09 -29.30 -4.73
N PHE A 583 -13.23 -28.12 -4.10
CA PHE A 583 -13.76 -26.91 -4.74
C PHE A 583 -13.00 -25.64 -4.35
N PHE A 584 -12.56 -24.89 -5.36
CA PHE A 584 -11.97 -23.56 -5.23
C PHE A 584 -12.69 -22.58 -6.17
N ASP A 585 -13.02 -21.38 -5.68
CA ASP A 585 -13.68 -20.34 -6.48
C ASP A 585 -12.65 -19.53 -7.29
N MET A 586 -12.72 -19.62 -8.63
CA MET A 586 -11.78 -18.95 -9.53
C MET A 586 -12.13 -17.49 -9.85
N GLN A 587 -13.31 -16.98 -9.46
CA GLN A 587 -13.71 -15.60 -9.79
C GLN A 587 -12.72 -14.50 -9.31
N PRO A 588 -12.00 -14.63 -8.18
CA PRO A 588 -11.07 -13.59 -7.73
C PRO A 588 -9.69 -13.55 -8.44
N VAL A 589 -9.48 -14.35 -9.50
CA VAL A 589 -8.13 -14.77 -9.95
C VAL A 589 -7.74 -14.31 -11.35
N ILE A 590 -8.67 -14.25 -12.31
CA ILE A 590 -8.33 -14.04 -13.73
C ILE A 590 -7.72 -12.65 -13.93
N THR A 591 -6.60 -12.58 -14.66
CA THR A 591 -5.80 -11.34 -14.78
C THR A 591 -5.66 -10.78 -16.19
N GLU A 592 -6.09 -11.55 -17.19
CA GLU A 592 -6.13 -11.20 -18.61
C GLU A 592 -6.90 -12.29 -19.37
N PHE A 593 -7.35 -11.95 -20.58
CA PHE A 593 -7.96 -12.90 -21.51
C PHE A 593 -7.67 -12.53 -22.96
N GLY A 594 -7.73 -13.52 -23.85
CA GLY A 594 -7.77 -13.37 -25.30
C GLY A 594 -8.95 -14.15 -25.89
N VAL A 595 -9.43 -13.75 -27.07
CA VAL A 595 -10.56 -14.38 -27.78
C VAL A 595 -10.07 -14.97 -29.10
N ASN A 596 -10.55 -16.15 -29.48
CA ASN A 596 -10.25 -16.72 -30.81
C ASN A 596 -11.01 -15.98 -31.94
N ALA A 597 -10.57 -16.15 -33.19
CA ALA A 597 -11.11 -15.41 -34.33
C ALA A 597 -12.61 -15.67 -34.63
N SER A 598 -13.17 -16.78 -34.13
CA SER A 598 -14.59 -17.12 -34.23
C SER A 598 -15.46 -16.61 -33.08
N GLY A 599 -14.86 -16.09 -32.00
CA GLY A 599 -15.60 -15.66 -30.80
C GLY A 599 -16.18 -16.80 -29.96
N SER A 600 -15.70 -18.03 -30.12
CA SER A 600 -16.22 -19.25 -29.46
C SER A 600 -15.38 -19.75 -28.28
N GLU A 601 -14.09 -19.39 -28.23
CA GLU A 601 -13.15 -19.82 -27.20
C GLU A 601 -12.35 -18.64 -26.66
N LEU A 602 -12.21 -18.57 -25.33
CA LEU A 602 -11.30 -17.69 -24.63
C LEU A 602 -10.04 -18.46 -24.21
N VAL A 603 -8.91 -17.76 -24.16
CA VAL A 603 -7.78 -18.11 -23.29
C VAL A 603 -7.75 -17.12 -22.13
N VAL A 604 -7.51 -17.57 -20.90
CA VAL A 604 -7.44 -16.76 -19.68
C VAL A 604 -6.21 -17.12 -18.86
N ALA A 605 -5.51 -16.13 -18.29
CA ALA A 605 -4.39 -16.39 -17.37
C ALA A 605 -4.84 -16.27 -15.91
N ALA A 606 -4.60 -17.34 -15.14
CA ALA A 606 -5.03 -17.50 -13.76
C ALA A 606 -4.00 -18.33 -12.99
N TRP A 607 -3.62 -17.90 -11.78
CA TRP A 607 -2.54 -18.53 -10.98
C TRP A 607 -1.16 -18.64 -11.68
N GLY A 608 -0.98 -17.99 -12.84
CA GLY A 608 0.23 -18.11 -13.66
C GLY A 608 0.15 -19.20 -14.75
N ASP A 609 -0.84 -20.10 -14.69
CA ASP A 609 -1.15 -21.04 -15.78
C ASP A 609 -2.12 -20.39 -16.79
N LEU A 610 -2.15 -20.90 -18.03
CA LEU A 610 -3.16 -20.57 -19.03
C LEU A 610 -4.30 -21.60 -19.06
N PHE A 611 -5.54 -21.12 -19.16
CA PHE A 611 -6.75 -21.94 -19.30
C PHE A 611 -7.56 -21.54 -20.53
N PHE A 612 -8.14 -22.52 -21.20
CA PHE A 612 -9.13 -22.35 -22.25
C PHE A 612 -10.54 -22.43 -21.67
N TYR A 613 -11.45 -21.62 -22.22
CA TYR A 613 -12.86 -21.59 -21.85
C TYR A 613 -13.75 -21.47 -23.09
N ASN A 614 -14.63 -22.44 -23.29
CA ASN A 614 -15.60 -22.43 -24.38
C ASN A 614 -16.85 -21.67 -23.94
N LEU A 615 -17.26 -20.67 -24.73
CA LEU A 615 -18.32 -19.73 -24.39
C LEU A 615 -19.74 -20.32 -24.49
N ASP A 616 -19.93 -21.35 -25.32
CA ASP A 616 -21.23 -22.01 -25.52
C ASP A 616 -21.49 -23.14 -24.51
N SER A 617 -20.46 -23.94 -24.19
CA SER A 617 -20.56 -25.09 -23.29
C SER A 617 -20.25 -24.77 -21.83
N GLY A 618 -19.49 -23.71 -21.58
CA GLY A 618 -18.95 -23.37 -20.26
C GLY A 618 -17.85 -24.30 -19.75
N THR A 619 -17.24 -25.14 -20.60
CA THR A 619 -16.14 -26.03 -20.21
C THR A 619 -14.82 -25.27 -20.05
N VAL A 620 -14.04 -25.61 -19.02
CA VAL A 620 -12.69 -25.08 -18.74
C VAL A 620 -11.65 -26.19 -18.93
N ARG A 621 -10.48 -25.86 -19.50
CA ARG A 621 -9.31 -26.75 -19.61
C ARG A 621 -8.02 -26.00 -19.34
N ALA A 622 -7.10 -26.53 -18.53
CA ALA A 622 -5.73 -25.98 -18.43
C ALA A 622 -4.90 -26.35 -19.67
N MET A 623 -4.09 -25.42 -20.18
CA MET A 623 -3.13 -25.67 -21.26
C MET A 623 -2.07 -26.70 -20.83
N ALA A 624 -1.48 -26.43 -19.68
CA ALA A 624 -0.62 -27.29 -18.88
C ALA A 624 -0.67 -26.76 -17.44
N THR A 625 -0.09 -27.47 -16.49
CA THR A 625 0.29 -26.91 -15.18
C THR A 625 1.81 -26.83 -15.13
N THR A 626 2.37 -25.64 -14.94
CA THR A 626 3.82 -25.42 -15.02
C THR A 626 4.38 -24.73 -13.76
N PRO A 627 5.71 -24.79 -13.52
CA PRO A 627 6.36 -24.06 -12.43
C PRO A 627 6.77 -22.63 -12.82
N TYR A 628 6.19 -22.07 -13.89
CA TYR A 628 6.54 -20.77 -14.49
C TYR A 628 5.34 -19.82 -14.50
N GLU A 629 5.56 -18.52 -14.75
CA GLU A 629 4.46 -17.57 -15.02
C GLU A 629 4.24 -17.48 -16.53
N GLU A 630 3.07 -17.91 -17.02
CA GLU A 630 2.57 -17.66 -18.37
C GLU A 630 1.59 -16.48 -18.42
N ARG A 631 1.69 -15.64 -19.47
CA ARG A 631 0.82 -14.47 -19.71
C ARG A 631 1.01 -13.88 -21.11
N GLY A 632 0.25 -12.83 -21.46
CA GLY A 632 0.25 -12.21 -22.78
C GLY A 632 -0.26 -13.16 -23.86
N ALA A 633 -1.26 -13.99 -23.54
CA ALA A 633 -1.75 -15.03 -24.45
C ALA A 633 -2.67 -14.44 -25.55
N GLN A 634 -2.30 -14.67 -26.82
CA GLN A 634 -3.05 -14.21 -27.99
C GLN A 634 -3.16 -15.28 -29.07
N PHE A 635 -4.38 -15.56 -29.54
CA PHE A 635 -4.64 -16.44 -30.68
C PHE A 635 -4.09 -15.87 -32.01
N HIS A 636 -3.69 -16.76 -32.92
CA HIS A 636 -3.27 -16.40 -34.27
C HIS A 636 -4.50 -15.97 -35.11
N PRO A 637 -4.45 -14.86 -35.86
CA PRO A 637 -5.65 -14.23 -36.46
C PRO A 637 -6.34 -15.06 -37.57
N HIS A 638 -5.64 -16.02 -38.18
CA HIS A 638 -6.14 -16.80 -39.33
C HIS A 638 -5.98 -18.34 -39.20
N LYS A 639 -5.60 -18.86 -38.03
CA LYS A 639 -5.28 -20.29 -37.81
C LYS A 639 -5.53 -20.65 -36.36
N LEU A 640 -5.82 -21.92 -36.09
CA LEU A 640 -5.83 -22.42 -34.72
C LEU A 640 -4.39 -22.52 -34.18
N GLY A 641 -4.16 -21.90 -33.02
CA GLY A 641 -2.84 -21.68 -32.45
C GLY A 641 -2.79 -20.36 -31.68
N LEU A 642 -1.87 -20.22 -30.74
CA LEU A 642 -1.66 -18.98 -29.98
C LEU A 642 -0.18 -18.76 -29.65
N VAL A 643 0.18 -17.53 -29.27
CA VAL A 643 1.47 -17.21 -28.64
C VAL A 643 1.27 -16.60 -27.27
N PHE A 644 2.25 -16.79 -26.40
CA PHE A 644 2.28 -16.29 -25.03
C PHE A 644 3.73 -16.01 -24.60
N GLY A 645 3.89 -15.13 -23.61
CA GLY A 645 5.16 -14.97 -22.89
C GLY A 645 5.19 -15.88 -21.66
N ALA A 646 6.37 -16.42 -21.34
CA ALA A 646 6.58 -17.14 -20.07
C ALA A 646 7.96 -16.89 -19.45
N GLU A 647 8.06 -16.85 -18.12
CA GLU A 647 9.35 -16.75 -17.42
C GLU A 647 9.98 -18.13 -17.16
N LYS A 648 10.75 -18.65 -18.11
CA LYS A 648 11.44 -19.94 -17.96
C LYS A 648 12.90 -19.69 -17.54
N ASN A 649 13.28 -20.25 -16.39
CA ASN A 649 14.64 -20.17 -15.82
C ASN A 649 15.14 -18.75 -15.49
N GLY A 650 14.25 -17.80 -15.20
CA GLY A 650 14.61 -16.41 -14.87
C GLY A 650 14.85 -15.52 -16.09
N LYS A 651 14.23 -15.86 -17.23
CA LYS A 651 14.18 -15.08 -18.47
C LYS A 651 12.79 -15.17 -19.06
N TRP A 652 12.27 -14.05 -19.57
CA TRP A 652 11.04 -14.03 -20.36
C TRP A 652 11.31 -14.46 -21.79
N GLY A 653 10.61 -15.49 -22.26
CA GLY A 653 10.63 -15.93 -23.66
C GLY A 653 9.21 -15.94 -24.25
N ILE A 654 9.14 -15.95 -25.58
CA ILE A 654 7.87 -16.11 -26.32
C ILE A 654 7.76 -17.56 -26.78
N TYR A 655 6.61 -18.15 -26.50
CA TYR A 655 6.27 -19.53 -26.79
C TYR A 655 4.99 -19.58 -27.62
N GLY A 656 4.84 -20.63 -28.43
CA GLY A 656 3.64 -20.94 -29.19
C GLY A 656 2.96 -22.16 -28.58
N ALA A 657 1.62 -22.22 -28.65
CA ALA A 657 0.85 -23.41 -28.33
C ALA A 657 -0.07 -23.78 -29.50
N PHE A 658 -0.09 -25.06 -29.86
CA PHE A 658 -0.79 -25.61 -31.02
C PHE A 658 -1.50 -26.93 -30.65
N PRO A 659 -2.81 -27.06 -30.87
CA PRO A 659 -3.54 -28.31 -30.63
C PRO A 659 -3.40 -29.30 -31.79
N ASP A 660 -3.76 -30.57 -31.57
CA ASP A 660 -3.61 -31.67 -32.53
C ASP A 660 -4.88 -31.98 -33.36
N ASP A 661 -4.88 -31.64 -34.66
CA ASP A 661 -5.89 -32.01 -35.68
C ASP A 661 -7.38 -31.81 -35.28
N VAL A 662 -7.67 -30.74 -34.52
CA VAL A 662 -9.02 -30.33 -34.05
C VAL A 662 -9.34 -28.86 -34.38
N ASP A 663 -10.58 -28.44 -34.11
CA ASP A 663 -11.08 -27.07 -34.33
C ASP A 663 -10.98 -26.13 -33.11
N THR A 664 -10.74 -26.63 -31.88
CA THR A 664 -10.58 -25.82 -30.65
C THR A 664 -9.45 -26.33 -29.75
N PHE A 665 -8.95 -25.52 -28.81
CA PHE A 665 -7.99 -26.01 -27.80
C PHE A 665 -8.64 -26.89 -26.73
N ILE A 666 -9.92 -26.71 -26.44
CA ILE A 666 -10.68 -27.57 -25.52
C ILE A 666 -10.85 -29.00 -26.04
N ASP A 667 -11.01 -29.18 -27.34
CA ASP A 667 -11.29 -30.50 -27.94
C ASP A 667 -10.03 -31.35 -28.22
N ALA A 668 -8.83 -30.76 -28.18
CA ALA A 668 -7.55 -31.41 -28.47
C ALA A 668 -7.25 -32.63 -27.58
N GLU A 669 -6.54 -33.65 -28.07
CA GLU A 669 -5.96 -34.65 -27.14
C GLU A 669 -4.68 -34.08 -26.50
N ASN A 670 -3.85 -33.39 -27.29
CA ASN A 670 -2.57 -32.83 -26.88
C ASN A 670 -2.42 -31.37 -27.30
N ILE A 671 -1.67 -30.58 -26.51
CA ILE A 671 -1.28 -29.22 -26.87
C ILE A 671 0.25 -29.18 -26.93
N ILE A 672 0.78 -28.96 -28.13
CA ILE A 672 2.21 -28.87 -28.41
C ILE A 672 2.66 -27.44 -28.08
N VAL A 673 3.63 -27.31 -27.17
CA VAL A 673 4.24 -26.01 -26.82
C VAL A 673 5.63 -25.93 -27.44
N GLU A 674 5.88 -24.87 -28.21
CA GLU A 674 7.14 -24.63 -28.93
C GLU A 674 7.82 -23.32 -28.49
N ASP A 675 9.15 -23.32 -28.52
CA ASP A 675 9.99 -22.13 -28.28
C ASP A 675 10.02 -21.27 -29.56
N ILE A 676 9.30 -20.13 -29.56
CA ILE A 676 9.19 -19.24 -30.73
C ILE A 676 10.31 -18.21 -30.74
N LEU A 677 10.60 -17.58 -29.60
CA LEU A 677 11.71 -16.64 -29.44
C LEU A 677 12.22 -16.63 -27.99
N VAL A 678 13.41 -17.20 -27.79
CA VAL A 678 14.09 -17.34 -26.48
C VAL A 678 15.57 -16.98 -26.65
N GLY A 679 16.17 -16.29 -25.67
CA GLY A 679 17.58 -15.92 -25.70
C GLY A 679 18.06 -15.24 -24.42
N ASP A 680 19.26 -14.63 -24.43
CA ASP A 680 19.79 -13.87 -23.28
C ASP A 680 19.22 -12.44 -23.21
N PHE A 681 17.89 -12.34 -23.27
CA PHE A 681 17.11 -11.10 -23.19
C PHE A 681 15.70 -11.47 -22.72
N ASP A 682 14.99 -10.52 -22.11
CA ASP A 682 13.57 -10.71 -21.82
C ASP A 682 12.74 -10.35 -23.05
N ALA A 683 11.78 -11.20 -23.41
CA ALA A 683 10.82 -11.02 -24.49
C ALA A 683 9.41 -11.39 -24.01
N PHE A 684 8.50 -10.42 -23.97
CA PHE A 684 7.14 -10.61 -23.46
C PHE A 684 6.13 -9.64 -24.09
N GLN A 685 4.85 -9.75 -23.75
CA GLN A 685 3.73 -9.10 -24.44
C GLN A 685 3.75 -9.35 -25.97
N PRO A 686 3.75 -10.62 -26.44
CA PRO A 686 3.71 -10.88 -27.88
C PRO A 686 2.37 -10.45 -28.49
N LEU A 687 2.42 -9.80 -29.66
CA LEU A 687 1.26 -9.45 -30.48
C LEU A 687 1.50 -9.84 -31.94
N PHE A 688 0.70 -10.76 -32.48
CA PHE A 688 0.63 -11.07 -33.91
C PHE A 688 0.31 -9.83 -34.73
N SER A 689 0.97 -9.70 -35.89
CA SER A 689 0.50 -8.81 -36.97
C SER A 689 -0.87 -9.27 -37.50
N PRO A 690 -1.71 -8.36 -38.02
CA PRO A 690 -3.03 -8.72 -38.57
C PRO A 690 -3.00 -9.81 -39.65
N ASP A 691 -1.93 -9.90 -40.44
CA ASP A 691 -1.71 -10.97 -41.44
C ASP A 691 -1.21 -12.31 -40.85
N GLY A 692 -0.93 -12.36 -39.55
CA GLY A 692 -0.38 -13.52 -38.83
C GLY A 692 1.08 -13.87 -39.19
N THR A 693 1.81 -13.05 -39.96
CA THR A 693 3.18 -13.39 -40.40
C THR A 693 4.28 -12.99 -39.43
N LYS A 694 4.01 -12.09 -38.46
CA LYS A 694 5.00 -11.51 -37.55
C LYS A 694 4.47 -11.42 -36.12
N ILE A 695 5.37 -11.20 -35.17
CA ILE A 695 5.08 -10.88 -33.78
C ILE A 695 5.81 -9.59 -33.40
N ALA A 696 5.08 -8.58 -32.95
CA ALA A 696 5.66 -7.46 -32.21
C ALA A 696 5.75 -7.82 -30.73
N TYR A 697 6.82 -7.44 -30.04
CA TYR A 697 6.99 -7.75 -28.62
C TYR A 697 7.85 -6.72 -27.89
N LEU A 698 7.72 -6.67 -26.56
CA LEU A 698 8.54 -5.82 -25.70
C LEU A 698 9.80 -6.58 -25.28
N ARG A 699 10.97 -6.04 -25.62
CA ARG A 699 12.28 -6.57 -25.28
C ARG A 699 12.90 -5.80 -24.12
N ASN A 700 13.48 -6.51 -23.16
CA ASN A 700 14.24 -5.95 -22.03
C ASN A 700 13.55 -4.79 -21.29
N ARG A 701 12.21 -4.73 -21.32
CA ARG A 701 11.37 -3.64 -20.76
C ARG A 701 11.64 -2.26 -21.35
N ASN A 702 12.27 -2.13 -22.53
CA ASN A 702 12.61 -0.81 -23.10
C ASN A 702 12.52 -0.66 -24.63
N SER A 703 12.73 -1.69 -25.44
CA SER A 703 12.58 -1.59 -26.90
C SER A 703 11.45 -2.47 -27.44
N ILE A 704 10.75 -2.00 -28.47
CA ILE A 704 9.74 -2.80 -29.18
C ILE A 704 10.41 -3.38 -30.43
N HIS A 705 10.37 -4.70 -30.52
CA HIS A 705 10.94 -5.48 -31.60
C HIS A 705 9.85 -6.13 -32.45
N VAL A 706 10.19 -6.46 -33.69
CA VAL A 706 9.38 -7.31 -34.56
C VAL A 706 10.18 -8.56 -34.92
N TYR A 707 9.48 -9.70 -34.89
CA TYR A 707 9.99 -11.01 -35.25
C TYR A 707 9.17 -11.59 -36.41
N ASP A 708 9.81 -11.94 -37.52
CA ASP A 708 9.14 -12.57 -38.67
C ASP A 708 9.09 -14.09 -38.51
N LEU A 709 7.88 -14.67 -38.52
CA LEU A 709 7.68 -16.10 -38.29
C LEU A 709 8.16 -16.98 -39.45
N THR A 710 8.40 -16.40 -40.63
CA THR A 710 8.81 -17.09 -41.86
C THR A 710 10.33 -17.01 -42.05
N THR A 711 10.93 -15.82 -41.96
CA THR A 711 12.39 -15.64 -42.12
C THR A 711 13.18 -15.90 -40.84
N LYS A 712 12.50 -15.87 -39.68
CA LYS A 712 13.09 -15.98 -38.33
C LYS A 712 14.01 -14.83 -37.96
N GLU A 713 13.84 -13.67 -38.61
CA GLU A 713 14.59 -12.43 -38.33
C GLU A 713 13.94 -11.64 -37.18
N ASP A 714 14.78 -11.06 -36.32
CA ASP A 714 14.43 -10.20 -35.16
C ASP A 714 15.09 -8.83 -35.38
N TRP A 715 14.32 -7.74 -35.30
CA TRP A 715 14.84 -6.38 -35.38
C TRP A 715 14.10 -5.38 -34.50
N GLU A 716 14.79 -4.31 -34.11
CA GLU A 716 14.25 -3.20 -33.32
C GLU A 716 13.42 -2.27 -34.22
N VAL A 717 12.20 -1.92 -33.79
CA VAL A 717 11.33 -0.93 -34.47
C VAL A 717 11.18 0.34 -33.64
N VAL A 718 11.13 0.22 -32.31
CA VAL A 718 11.11 1.37 -31.39
C VAL A 718 12.22 1.20 -30.38
N SER A 719 13.20 2.09 -30.44
CA SER A 719 14.42 1.96 -29.65
C SER A 719 14.29 2.43 -28.20
N SER A 720 15.12 1.84 -27.34
CA SER A 720 15.16 2.07 -25.88
C SER A 720 15.44 3.51 -25.41
N GLN A 721 15.64 4.46 -26.32
CA GLN A 721 15.67 5.90 -26.01
C GLN A 721 14.27 6.53 -25.90
N PHE A 722 13.25 5.89 -26.49
CA PHE A 722 11.89 6.43 -26.58
C PHE A 722 10.95 5.93 -25.48
N ASN A 723 11.26 4.78 -24.86
CA ASN A 723 10.37 4.11 -23.92
C ASN A 723 11.15 3.33 -22.84
N TYR A 724 10.54 3.23 -21.66
CA TYR A 724 10.99 2.42 -20.54
C TYR A 724 9.76 1.97 -19.74
N SER A 725 9.55 0.66 -19.67
CA SER A 725 8.45 0.04 -18.96
C SER A 725 8.77 0.00 -17.47
N TYR A 726 8.00 0.76 -16.70
CA TYR A 726 8.09 0.89 -15.25
C TYR A 726 7.37 -0.27 -14.52
N LYS A 727 6.46 -0.96 -15.22
CA LYS A 727 5.87 -2.22 -14.80
C LYS A 727 5.54 -3.10 -16.02
N ASP A 728 5.65 -4.41 -15.87
CA ASP A 728 5.16 -5.37 -16.86
C ASP A 728 3.68 -5.07 -17.20
N GLY A 729 3.41 -4.64 -18.44
CA GLY A 729 2.08 -4.23 -18.89
C GLY A 729 1.67 -2.76 -18.66
N ASP A 730 2.60 -1.81 -18.56
CA ASP A 730 2.29 -0.38 -18.84
C ASP A 730 2.43 0.01 -20.32
N THR A 731 3.46 -0.50 -20.97
CA THR A 731 3.82 -0.16 -22.34
C THR A 731 2.80 -0.77 -23.30
N THR A 732 2.10 0.11 -24.03
CA THR A 732 1.04 -0.24 -24.96
C THR A 732 1.47 0.08 -26.38
N PHE A 733 1.56 -0.95 -27.22
CA PHE A 733 1.82 -0.86 -28.65
C PHE A 733 0.80 -1.72 -29.41
N LEU A 734 0.38 -1.24 -30.58
CA LEU A 734 -0.63 -1.89 -31.41
C LEU A 734 -0.16 -1.91 -32.86
N TRP A 735 -0.36 -3.05 -33.53
CA TRP A 735 -0.22 -3.13 -34.97
C TRP A 735 -1.27 -2.27 -35.68
N ALA A 736 -0.88 -1.63 -36.78
CA ALA A 736 -1.81 -1.09 -37.75
C ALA A 736 -2.43 -2.22 -38.60
N PRO A 737 -3.69 -2.09 -39.06
CA PRO A 737 -4.36 -3.09 -39.92
C PRO A 737 -3.60 -3.46 -41.20
N ASP A 738 -2.66 -2.64 -41.66
CA ASP A 738 -1.83 -2.90 -42.86
C ASP A 738 -0.64 -3.85 -42.62
N SER A 739 -0.41 -4.29 -41.37
CA SER A 739 0.74 -5.12 -40.93
C SER A 739 2.13 -4.51 -41.22
N LYS A 740 2.21 -3.19 -41.42
CA LYS A 740 3.45 -2.45 -41.75
C LYS A 740 3.79 -1.33 -40.79
N HIS A 741 2.81 -0.86 -40.00
CA HIS A 741 3.04 0.15 -38.99
C HIS A 741 2.71 -0.36 -37.57
N ILE A 742 3.37 0.22 -36.58
CA ILE A 742 3.08 0.06 -35.15
C ILE A 742 2.81 1.45 -34.57
N VAL A 743 1.74 1.58 -33.79
CA VAL A 743 1.47 2.77 -32.97
C VAL A 743 1.77 2.45 -31.50
N THR A 744 2.50 3.34 -30.83
CA THR A 744 2.92 3.18 -29.42
C THR A 744 2.98 4.53 -28.72
N THR A 745 3.12 4.53 -27.40
CA THR A 745 3.56 5.71 -26.63
C THR A 745 5.08 5.91 -26.71
N ILE A 746 5.52 7.16 -26.73
CA ILE A 746 6.91 7.57 -26.41
C ILE A 746 6.92 8.55 -25.23
N ALA A 747 7.97 8.53 -24.41
CA ALA A 747 8.04 9.23 -23.12
C ALA A 747 9.19 10.26 -23.06
N ASP A 748 9.02 11.41 -23.71
CA ASP A 748 10.03 12.48 -23.82
C ASP A 748 10.55 13.05 -22.47
N THR A 749 9.80 12.88 -21.38
CA THR A 749 10.11 13.45 -20.05
C THR A 749 9.93 12.46 -18.89
N GLY A 750 9.63 11.19 -19.17
CA GLY A 750 9.35 10.16 -18.15
C GLY A 750 7.98 10.25 -17.45
N PHE A 751 7.23 11.34 -17.62
CA PHE A 751 5.91 11.53 -17.01
C PHE A 751 4.79 11.97 -17.98
N ASN A 752 5.12 12.31 -19.23
CA ASN A 752 4.19 12.48 -20.34
C ASN A 752 4.28 11.27 -21.28
N SER A 753 3.23 10.99 -22.06
CA SER A 753 3.27 9.99 -23.13
C SER A 753 2.59 10.50 -24.40
N GLU A 754 3.35 10.65 -25.49
CA GLU A 754 2.83 11.05 -26.81
C GLU A 754 2.62 9.81 -27.70
N VAL A 755 1.46 9.75 -28.37
CA VAL A 755 1.15 8.64 -29.29
C VAL A 755 1.92 8.86 -30.59
N THR A 756 2.71 7.88 -31.01
CA THR A 756 3.62 7.96 -32.16
C THR A 756 3.52 6.72 -33.03
N LEU A 757 3.55 6.93 -34.36
CA LEU A 757 3.48 5.92 -35.39
C LEU A 757 4.87 5.63 -35.97
N PHE A 758 5.19 4.35 -36.12
CA PHE A 758 6.46 3.85 -36.67
C PHE A 758 6.18 2.87 -37.82
N ALA A 759 6.94 2.96 -38.92
CA ALA A 759 6.97 1.94 -39.95
C ALA A 759 7.96 0.82 -39.54
N ILE A 760 7.54 -0.45 -39.66
CA ILE A 760 8.37 -1.58 -39.18
C ILE A 760 9.65 -1.79 -40.00
N ASP A 761 9.70 -1.29 -41.24
CA ASP A 761 10.87 -1.39 -42.12
C ASP A 761 11.87 -0.24 -41.92
N GLY A 762 11.62 0.66 -40.96
CA GLY A 762 12.43 1.84 -40.71
C GLY A 762 12.31 2.92 -41.79
N SER A 763 11.30 2.87 -42.66
CA SER A 763 11.09 3.90 -43.68
C SER A 763 10.43 5.16 -43.09
N GLY A 764 10.98 6.32 -43.46
CA GLY A 764 10.54 7.63 -42.94
C GLY A 764 11.06 7.95 -41.54
N ALA A 765 10.50 8.98 -40.93
CA ALA A 765 10.71 9.31 -39.51
C ALA A 765 9.46 8.92 -38.70
N PRO A 766 9.58 8.64 -37.39
CA PRO A 766 8.42 8.36 -36.55
C PRO A 766 7.47 9.57 -36.50
N VAL A 767 6.20 9.36 -36.85
CA VAL A 767 5.20 10.43 -36.91
C VAL A 767 4.44 10.53 -35.59
N ARG A 768 4.69 11.61 -34.85
CA ARG A 768 3.93 11.94 -33.64
C ARG A 768 2.49 12.28 -34.01
N LEU A 769 1.54 11.57 -33.41
CA LEU A 769 0.10 11.79 -33.59
C LEU A 769 -0.45 12.75 -32.53
N THR A 770 0.17 12.82 -31.35
CA THR A 770 -0.13 13.84 -30.34
C THR A 770 1.08 14.72 -30.03
N TYR A 771 0.82 15.94 -29.58
CA TYR A 771 1.79 17.04 -29.40
C TYR A 771 1.38 17.87 -28.18
N ASN A 772 1.51 17.32 -26.98
CA ASN A 772 0.86 17.80 -25.76
C ASN A 772 1.61 17.37 -24.48
N ASN A 773 1.29 18.02 -23.36
CA ASN A 773 1.83 17.66 -22.04
C ASN A 773 0.80 16.81 -21.28
N SER A 774 0.43 15.67 -21.85
CA SER A 774 -0.54 14.73 -21.28
C SER A 774 -0.06 13.29 -21.35
N MET A 775 -0.82 12.42 -20.69
CA MET A 775 -0.69 10.97 -20.74
C MET A 775 -1.68 10.47 -21.79
N ASP A 776 -1.20 10.32 -23.02
CA ASP A 776 -1.96 9.74 -24.11
C ASP A 776 -1.54 8.27 -24.31
N THR A 777 -2.49 7.40 -24.65
CA THR A 777 -2.25 5.96 -24.86
C THR A 777 -3.13 5.43 -25.98
N PRO A 778 -2.59 4.72 -27.00
CA PRO A 778 -3.41 4.16 -28.07
C PRO A 778 -4.31 3.03 -27.53
N LEU A 779 -5.58 3.04 -27.92
CA LEU A 779 -6.59 2.03 -27.52
C LEU A 779 -6.91 1.05 -28.64
N GLY A 780 -6.82 1.47 -29.90
CA GLY A 780 -7.26 0.68 -31.05
C GLY A 780 -7.25 1.47 -32.35
N TRP A 781 -7.76 0.82 -33.39
CA TRP A 781 -7.95 1.41 -34.72
C TRP A 781 -9.45 1.41 -35.07
N SER A 782 -9.85 2.23 -36.02
CA SER A 782 -11.15 2.07 -36.69
C SER A 782 -11.14 0.85 -37.61
N ASP A 783 -12.32 0.29 -37.92
CA ASP A 783 -12.46 -0.89 -38.79
C ASP A 783 -11.92 -0.69 -40.22
N ASP A 784 -11.95 0.56 -40.69
CA ASP A 784 -11.36 0.98 -41.95
C ASP A 784 -9.84 1.20 -41.85
N GLY A 785 -9.21 1.08 -40.68
CA GLY A 785 -7.79 1.41 -40.45
C GLY A 785 -7.41 2.89 -40.65
N GLY A 786 -8.36 3.75 -41.02
CA GLY A 786 -8.14 5.16 -41.34
C GLY A 786 -8.00 6.06 -40.12
N SER A 787 -8.10 5.53 -38.89
CA SER A 787 -7.98 6.30 -37.65
C SER A 787 -7.42 5.48 -36.50
N VAL A 788 -6.73 6.16 -35.59
CA VAL A 788 -6.34 5.63 -34.26
C VAL A 788 -7.30 6.18 -33.21
N TYR A 789 -7.79 5.30 -32.34
CA TYR A 789 -8.44 5.67 -31.09
C TYR A 789 -7.40 5.70 -29.97
N LEU A 790 -7.49 6.70 -29.09
CA LEU A 790 -6.60 6.85 -27.95
C LEU A 790 -7.37 7.34 -26.71
N LEU A 791 -6.86 6.97 -25.55
CA LEU A 791 -7.19 7.60 -24.28
C LEU A 791 -6.25 8.78 -24.11
N SER A 792 -6.76 9.97 -23.77
CA SER A 792 -5.94 11.14 -23.46
C SER A 792 -6.47 11.91 -22.27
N THR A 793 -5.54 12.45 -21.50
CA THR A 793 -5.77 13.35 -20.38
C THR A 793 -5.67 14.85 -20.76
N GLU A 794 -5.65 15.21 -22.04
CA GLU A 794 -5.42 16.62 -22.44
C GLU A 794 -6.57 17.59 -22.11
N LEU A 795 -7.81 17.09 -22.02
CA LEU A 795 -8.98 17.84 -21.56
C LEU A 795 -9.26 17.65 -20.06
N SER A 796 -8.35 16.98 -19.35
CA SER A 796 -8.50 16.69 -17.93
C SER A 796 -8.58 17.95 -17.10
N GLN A 797 -9.30 17.88 -15.99
CA GLN A 797 -9.06 18.82 -14.90
C GLN A 797 -7.69 18.49 -14.32
N PHE A 798 -6.72 19.39 -14.55
CA PHE A 798 -5.43 19.30 -13.89
C PHE A 798 -5.63 19.29 -12.39
N ALA A 799 -5.07 18.25 -11.79
CA ALA A 799 -4.87 18.20 -10.37
C ALA A 799 -4.05 19.42 -9.97
N ALA A 800 -4.32 20.05 -8.81
CA ALA A 800 -3.50 21.18 -8.35
C ALA A 800 -2.02 20.75 -8.16
N ASP A 801 -1.91 19.46 -7.85
CA ASP A 801 -0.84 18.48 -7.96
C ASP A 801 -0.03 18.51 -9.29
N GLY A 802 -0.68 18.58 -10.46
CA GLY A 802 -0.05 18.62 -11.78
C GLY A 802 -0.37 17.41 -12.66
N SER A 803 -0.73 16.28 -12.05
CA SER A 803 -1.32 15.13 -12.74
C SER A 803 -2.73 15.44 -13.26
N GLN A 804 -3.34 14.46 -13.92
CA GLN A 804 -4.59 14.62 -14.63
C GLN A 804 -5.66 13.67 -14.08
N THR A 805 -6.74 14.25 -13.55
CA THR A 805 -7.77 13.56 -12.74
C THR A 805 -8.75 12.69 -13.52
N SER A 806 -8.70 12.75 -14.84
CA SER A 806 -9.73 12.25 -15.75
C SER A 806 -9.18 12.13 -17.17
N SER A 807 -9.69 11.14 -17.92
CA SER A 807 -9.30 10.90 -19.32
C SER A 807 -10.54 10.82 -20.20
N ASP A 808 -10.38 11.20 -21.46
CA ASP A 808 -11.39 11.11 -22.52
C ASP A 808 -10.87 10.23 -23.67
N ILE A 809 -11.79 9.65 -24.44
CA ILE A 809 -11.44 8.93 -25.67
C ILE A 809 -11.46 9.91 -26.85
N PHE A 810 -10.41 9.84 -27.69
CA PHE A 810 -10.28 10.64 -28.90
C PHE A 810 -10.05 9.75 -30.12
N ARG A 811 -10.49 10.24 -31.28
CA ARG A 811 -10.18 9.69 -32.60
C ARG A 811 -9.23 10.63 -33.33
N ILE A 812 -8.12 10.11 -33.83
CA ILE A 812 -7.20 10.78 -34.75
C ILE A 812 -7.39 10.20 -36.16
N PRO A 813 -7.85 10.98 -37.16
CA PRO A 813 -7.89 10.55 -38.55
C PRO A 813 -6.49 10.58 -39.17
N LEU A 814 -6.13 9.53 -39.92
CA LEU A 814 -4.85 9.38 -40.61
C LEU A 814 -4.96 9.45 -42.14
N SER A 815 -6.16 9.70 -42.67
CA SER A 815 -6.40 9.94 -44.10
C SER A 815 -7.49 11.00 -44.31
N ARG A 816 -7.47 11.66 -45.48
CA ARG A 816 -8.54 12.61 -45.85
C ARG A 816 -9.93 11.96 -45.92
N ALA A 817 -10.03 10.66 -46.21
CA ALA A 817 -11.29 9.93 -46.20
C ALA A 817 -11.83 9.76 -44.77
N ALA A 818 -10.96 9.45 -43.81
CA ALA A 818 -11.30 9.34 -42.41
C ALA A 818 -11.73 10.68 -41.77
N VAL A 819 -11.21 11.81 -42.27
CA VAL A 819 -11.67 13.16 -41.86
C VAL A 819 -13.16 13.38 -42.18
N SER A 820 -13.69 12.77 -43.23
CA SER A 820 -15.09 12.95 -43.66
C SER A 820 -16.12 12.01 -43.01
N SER A 821 -15.72 10.91 -42.37
CA SER A 821 -16.66 10.00 -41.68
C SER A 821 -17.02 10.51 -40.29
N ASN A 822 -18.32 10.59 -39.99
CA ASN A 822 -18.86 11.29 -38.81
C ASN A 822 -19.31 10.31 -37.70
N PRO A 823 -18.64 10.29 -36.52
CA PRO A 823 -18.84 9.27 -35.49
C PRO A 823 -20.17 9.33 -34.72
N GLN A 824 -21.17 10.11 -35.18
CA GLN A 824 -22.52 10.16 -34.60
C GLN A 824 -23.67 9.95 -35.61
N THR A 825 -23.40 9.77 -36.91
CA THR A 825 -24.46 9.53 -37.92
C THR A 825 -24.27 8.26 -38.72
N ASP A 826 -23.03 7.81 -38.87
CA ASP A 826 -22.68 6.81 -39.86
C ASP A 826 -22.59 5.45 -39.14
N GLY A 827 -23.75 4.80 -38.97
CA GLY A 827 -23.81 3.45 -38.39
C GLY A 827 -23.05 2.44 -39.26
N TYR A 828 -22.29 1.54 -38.62
CA TYR A 828 -21.37 0.55 -39.18
C TYR A 828 -21.67 0.17 -40.65
N VAL A 829 -20.98 0.83 -41.59
CA VAL A 829 -21.03 0.49 -43.01
C VAL A 829 -20.03 -0.63 -43.27
N THR A 830 -20.47 -1.86 -43.09
CA THR A 830 -19.76 -3.06 -43.55
C THR A 830 -19.91 -3.21 -45.06
N ASP A 831 -19.23 -2.33 -45.80
CA ASP A 831 -18.99 -2.46 -47.25
C ASP A 831 -18.01 -3.63 -47.48
N LEU A 832 -18.51 -4.85 -47.28
CA LEU A 832 -17.91 -6.09 -47.75
C LEU A 832 -18.33 -6.32 -49.21
N ASP A 833 -17.46 -6.92 -50.02
CA ASP A 833 -17.82 -7.32 -51.39
C ASP A 833 -18.62 -8.64 -51.44
N GLU A 834 -19.02 -9.08 -52.63
CA GLU A 834 -19.78 -10.33 -52.82
C GLU A 834 -18.98 -11.61 -52.44
N SER A 835 -17.68 -11.48 -52.14
CA SER A 835 -16.80 -12.53 -51.59
C SER A 835 -16.71 -12.51 -50.06
N GLY A 836 -17.07 -11.39 -49.42
CA GLY A 836 -16.94 -11.16 -47.98
C GLY A 836 -15.62 -10.52 -47.54
N ASP A 837 -14.79 -10.05 -48.47
CA ASP A 837 -13.53 -9.36 -48.14
C ASP A 837 -13.76 -7.89 -47.78
N ARG A 838 -12.92 -7.33 -46.88
CA ARG A 838 -12.96 -5.90 -46.51
C ARG A 838 -12.45 -5.05 -47.68
N MET A 839 -13.25 -4.11 -48.15
CA MET A 839 -12.87 -3.21 -49.24
C MET A 839 -11.65 -2.34 -48.85
N ASN A 840 -10.60 -2.38 -49.67
CA ASN A 840 -9.35 -1.59 -49.62
C ASN A 840 -9.13 -0.73 -48.37
N LEU A 841 -8.41 -1.27 -47.37
CA LEU A 841 -7.83 -0.47 -46.29
C LEU A 841 -7.01 0.70 -46.89
N PRO A 842 -7.15 1.93 -46.37
CA PRO A 842 -6.44 3.10 -46.87
C PRO A 842 -4.96 2.94 -46.56
N VAL A 843 -4.12 3.20 -47.56
CA VAL A 843 -2.67 3.23 -47.37
C VAL A 843 -2.34 4.32 -46.36
N ILE A 844 -1.69 3.94 -45.26
CA ILE A 844 -1.20 4.87 -44.24
C ILE A 844 -0.01 5.64 -44.84
N ASP A 845 -0.28 6.84 -45.35
CA ASP A 845 0.73 7.75 -45.85
C ASP A 845 1.22 8.67 -44.72
N MET A 846 2.27 8.22 -44.01
CA MET A 846 2.91 8.97 -42.94
C MET A 846 3.34 10.38 -43.38
N ALA A 847 3.76 10.58 -44.63
CA ALA A 847 4.16 11.89 -45.13
C ALA A 847 2.97 12.84 -45.31
N SER A 848 1.81 12.33 -45.75
CA SER A 848 0.56 13.12 -45.78
C SER A 848 0.02 13.42 -44.38
N VAL A 849 0.10 12.47 -43.42
CA VAL A 849 -0.32 12.70 -42.02
C VAL A 849 0.44 13.89 -41.41
N GLU A 850 1.76 13.93 -41.57
CA GLU A 850 2.61 15.02 -41.06
C GLU A 850 2.42 16.33 -41.86
N THR A 851 2.46 16.26 -43.19
CA THR A 851 2.42 17.45 -44.06
C THR A 851 1.07 18.17 -44.00
N GLU A 852 -0.04 17.43 -43.92
CA GLU A 852 -1.39 18.00 -43.83
C GLU A 852 -1.84 18.25 -42.38
N ARG A 853 -1.04 17.81 -41.40
CA ARG A 853 -1.32 17.90 -39.95
C ARG A 853 -2.69 17.31 -39.58
N LEU A 854 -3.00 16.12 -40.08
CA LEU A 854 -4.30 15.47 -39.86
C LEU A 854 -4.59 15.21 -38.37
N SER A 855 -3.54 15.10 -37.54
CA SER A 855 -3.62 15.06 -36.07
C SER A 855 -4.32 16.26 -35.43
N ILE A 856 -4.34 17.44 -36.06
CA ILE A 856 -5.09 18.61 -35.58
C ILE A 856 -6.62 18.40 -35.72
N LEU A 857 -7.05 17.52 -36.63
CA LEU A 857 -8.47 17.22 -36.89
C LEU A 857 -9.02 16.13 -35.94
N ARG A 858 -8.27 15.81 -34.87
CA ARG A 858 -8.69 14.90 -33.81
C ARG A 858 -9.99 15.34 -33.13
N SER A 859 -10.82 14.39 -32.74
CA SER A 859 -12.14 14.63 -32.16
C SER A 859 -12.37 13.83 -30.88
N ARG A 860 -12.99 14.45 -29.87
CA ARG A 860 -13.40 13.80 -28.61
C ARG A 860 -14.66 12.97 -28.85
N ILE A 861 -14.65 11.71 -28.43
CA ILE A 861 -15.83 10.85 -28.38
C ILE A 861 -16.49 11.10 -27.02
N THR A 862 -17.62 11.83 -27.00
CA THR A 862 -18.31 12.21 -25.75
C THR A 862 -19.07 11.01 -25.15
N ASN A 863 -19.02 10.87 -23.82
CA ASN A 863 -19.54 9.75 -22.99
C ASN A 863 -21.08 9.50 -23.01
N ASN A 864 -21.77 9.66 -24.14
CA ASN A 864 -23.19 9.37 -24.34
C ASN A 864 -23.40 8.19 -25.32
N SER A 865 -22.63 7.11 -25.15
CA SER A 865 -22.76 5.90 -25.98
C SER A 865 -22.34 4.65 -25.20
N ALA A 866 -23.31 3.81 -24.85
CA ALA A 866 -23.08 2.47 -24.28
C ALA A 866 -22.68 1.42 -25.35
N ASN A 867 -22.14 1.89 -26.48
CA ASN A 867 -21.92 1.14 -27.72
C ASN A 867 -20.42 1.09 -28.10
N ILE A 868 -19.52 1.31 -27.13
CA ILE A 868 -18.06 1.22 -27.32
C ILE A 868 -17.54 -0.18 -26.89
N ILE A 869 -18.44 -1.03 -26.37
CA ILE A 869 -18.15 -2.37 -25.82
C ILE A 869 -19.09 -3.42 -26.46
N SER A 870 -19.45 -3.20 -27.74
CA SER A 870 -20.37 -4.03 -28.53
C SER A 870 -19.82 -4.24 -29.94
#